data_AF-A0A2P6N9M9-F1
#
_entry.id   AF-A0A2P6N9M9-F1
#
_cell.length_a   1.000
_cell.length_b   1.000
_cell.length_c   1.000
_cell.angle_alpha   90.00
_cell.angle_beta   90.00
_cell.angle_gamma   90.00
#
_symmetry.space_group_name_H-M   'P 1'
#
loop_
_entity.id
_entity.type
_entity.pdbx_description
1 polymer ?
#
loop_
_entity_poly.entity_id
_entity_poly.type
_entity_poly.pdbx_seq_one_letter_code
_entity_poly.pdbx_strand_id
1 'polypeptide(L)'
;MSSSKELTTSQCWNCTSGNITPNINSNIIFQSLDMTELIRIEDLAVKTVVIRNSTITFYGSSISSTTITVENSRLRLLGSTLSAQDHLSIFLSNTNSRPSFFLYLRTSRISSNTMTIDGGSITFGGEYCTINTTVAHFSNAALYTGSTDIVWDGQIHLSNVTITSSYPTTTSRIIATADNASLAIQHSTIEAAISFKLPVTMNNVTVSYSRDSALSIFNGATITNSMLYSLRYCTRCDVSDSTLYSIPDSSSLHLSGNITILHRFATTGTTISGSHDLHITSLSSVAFRQGTITGPIVWDAEEFTIWDTTITGSCSFIGGGNIQTINSSTSSLTLRGSWRLSDLQARDITADEIVLSSYIISIDVDDMLIERLIISSYGYIQLKNTTLYRLKLVYLQPTQFETRNPIRGGILTRPSELKADSDCSTVVNGSTVSVNTNATGLYVTYVPPTPRISLGYSDGSYTYLRLVNRYAYYYNRRCVDSSLLYHKLVVRGPEGQRNLTQSPLYGYDGDFYVYRLYATPDENDCTRKDINVSLISTGDDVVSSPEVTVPIYPRKIVLSTFYPWGFYNETDFSMAALAEKDAGNILVTWNASRVPEVCGYRPQAISFGGRITPIFHGKATYRAATTSQTYCDVISATVPEVSLLYSRDEDYVFSDRYLPYTGSYRYWVKYLVPVDAYLTPESLELIPEYTSDYYSYTTWKVKDIPNSRCSCGTYSIILTVYNTNGTLFKSTKLSKNDDTIDLSYGTYVLYVTGLCYSSSDTGGYGKTIRLDVDLQKEPPSPLRWIIPVSIVGGMIVFAIIIFAFVLLRRRMRFNYYRLE
;
A
#
# COMPACT_ATOMS: atom_id res chain seq x y z
N MET A 1 11.49 69.58 -29.71
CA MET A 1 11.11 70.34 -30.92
C MET A 1 12.12 70.00 -32.00
N SER A 2 11.82 69.06 -32.90
CA SER A 2 12.62 68.83 -34.11
C SER A 2 12.02 69.67 -35.23
N SER A 3 12.85 70.38 -35.99
CA SER A 3 12.42 71.07 -37.20
C SER A 3 11.89 70.06 -38.23
N SER A 4 10.62 70.17 -38.58
CA SER A 4 10.05 69.51 -39.76
C SER A 4 10.38 70.34 -40.99
N LYS A 5 10.90 69.71 -42.04
CA LYS A 5 11.12 70.39 -43.32
C LYS A 5 9.94 70.06 -44.24
N GLU A 6 9.04 71.02 -44.44
CA GLU A 6 7.94 70.87 -45.39
C GLU A 6 8.50 71.03 -46.81
N LEU A 7 8.44 69.96 -47.60
CA LEU A 7 8.60 70.02 -49.05
C LEU A 7 7.21 70.26 -49.63
N THR A 8 6.77 71.51 -49.60
CA THR A 8 5.59 71.93 -50.36
C THR A 8 5.91 71.82 -51.86
N THR A 9 4.88 71.61 -52.68
CA THR A 9 4.98 71.49 -54.15
C THR A 9 5.68 72.68 -54.85
N SER A 10 6.00 73.74 -54.11
CA SER A 10 6.75 74.92 -54.57
C SER A 10 8.25 74.93 -54.22
N GLN A 11 8.78 73.94 -53.48
CA GLN A 11 10.23 73.79 -53.27
C GLN A 11 10.84 72.89 -54.33
N CYS A 12 11.97 73.32 -54.88
CA CYS A 12 12.52 72.74 -56.09
C CYS A 12 12.96 71.27 -55.89
N TRP A 13 12.27 70.33 -56.56
CA TRP A 13 12.61 68.89 -56.55
C TRP A 13 13.92 68.59 -57.31
N ASN A 14 14.32 69.47 -58.22
CA ASN A 14 15.60 69.47 -58.91
C ASN A 14 16.17 70.89 -58.98
N CYS A 15 16.87 71.32 -57.93
CA CYS A 15 17.44 72.67 -57.79
C CYS A 15 18.45 73.06 -58.90
N THR A 16 18.79 72.15 -59.81
CA THR A 16 19.73 72.42 -60.91
C THR A 16 19.09 72.64 -62.28
N SER A 17 17.81 72.30 -62.48
CA SER A 17 17.21 72.28 -63.83
C SER A 17 16.15 73.34 -64.12
N GLY A 18 15.73 74.15 -63.13
CA GLY A 18 14.73 75.21 -63.33
C GLY A 18 13.38 74.68 -63.87
N ASN A 19 12.44 74.38 -62.95
CA ASN A 19 11.09 73.83 -63.23
C ASN A 19 11.04 72.45 -63.88
N ILE A 20 10.68 71.43 -63.08
CA ILE A 20 9.57 70.51 -63.33
C ILE A 20 9.15 70.00 -61.94
N THR A 21 7.92 70.31 -61.52
CA THR A 21 7.26 69.58 -60.44
C THR A 21 7.02 68.14 -60.91
N PRO A 22 7.28 67.12 -60.09
CA PRO A 22 7.02 65.75 -60.50
C PRO A 22 5.56 65.55 -60.89
N ASN A 23 5.34 64.84 -61.99
CA ASN A 23 4.02 64.44 -62.50
C ASN A 23 3.95 62.91 -62.62
N ILE A 24 2.78 62.41 -63.04
CA ILE A 24 2.51 60.96 -63.14
C ILE A 24 3.47 60.18 -64.04
N ASN A 25 4.20 60.84 -64.95
CA ASN A 25 5.18 60.21 -65.83
C ASN A 25 6.62 60.31 -65.31
N SER A 26 6.83 60.98 -64.18
CA SER A 26 8.16 61.23 -63.62
C SER A 26 8.73 60.00 -62.91
N ASN A 27 10.05 59.87 -62.88
CA ASN A 27 10.75 58.88 -62.08
C ASN A 27 11.53 59.60 -60.98
N ILE A 28 11.33 59.23 -59.72
CA ILE A 28 12.02 59.82 -58.58
C ILE A 28 12.98 58.80 -57.97
N ILE A 29 14.22 59.23 -57.75
CA ILE A 29 15.25 58.43 -57.08
C ILE A 29 15.72 59.16 -55.83
N PHE A 30 15.50 58.56 -54.67
CA PHE A 30 16.10 58.95 -53.40
C PHE A 30 17.35 58.10 -53.18
N GLN A 31 18.54 58.71 -53.20
CA GLN A 31 19.80 57.99 -53.12
C GLN A 31 20.77 58.62 -52.13
N SER A 32 21.42 57.77 -51.31
CA SER A 32 22.49 58.17 -50.39
C SER A 32 22.08 59.31 -49.45
N LEU A 33 20.81 59.35 -49.08
CA LEU A 33 20.25 60.34 -48.19
C LEU A 33 20.34 59.82 -46.76
N ASP A 34 21.03 60.51 -45.85
CA ASP A 34 20.99 60.19 -44.43
C ASP A 34 20.18 61.26 -43.69
N MET A 35 18.87 61.23 -43.90
CA MET A 35 17.96 62.25 -43.37
C MET A 35 17.34 61.79 -42.05
N THR A 36 17.77 62.41 -40.95
CA THR A 36 17.13 62.27 -39.63
C THR A 36 15.90 63.15 -39.45
N GLU A 37 15.68 64.13 -40.34
CA GLU A 37 14.52 65.03 -40.31
C GLU A 37 13.26 64.37 -40.90
N LEU A 38 12.09 64.80 -40.43
CA LEU A 38 10.79 64.34 -40.92
C LEU A 38 10.50 64.99 -42.27
N ILE A 39 10.25 64.16 -43.30
CA ILE A 39 9.84 64.60 -44.63
C ILE A 39 8.32 64.54 -44.71
N ARG A 40 7.68 65.67 -45.02
CA ARG A 40 6.25 65.74 -45.33
C ARG A 40 6.06 66.06 -46.81
N ILE A 41 5.45 65.12 -47.53
CA ILE A 41 5.03 65.26 -48.93
C ILE A 41 3.51 65.08 -48.97
N GLU A 42 2.77 66.18 -49.13
CA GLU A 42 1.30 66.15 -49.03
C GLU A 42 0.66 65.16 -50.01
N ASP A 43 0.97 65.28 -51.30
CA ASP A 43 0.55 64.33 -52.34
C ASP A 43 1.62 64.24 -53.44
N LEU A 44 2.05 63.01 -53.75
CA LEU A 44 2.99 62.71 -54.83
C LEU A 44 2.45 61.57 -55.68
N ALA A 45 2.34 61.82 -56.98
CA ALA A 45 1.91 60.83 -57.97
C ALA A 45 2.90 60.78 -59.13
N VAL A 46 3.66 59.69 -59.26
CA VAL A 46 4.77 59.55 -60.22
C VAL A 46 4.85 58.15 -60.80
N LYS A 47 5.53 57.95 -61.92
CA LYS A 47 5.61 56.64 -62.57
C LYS A 47 6.40 55.64 -61.74
N THR A 48 7.59 56.03 -61.25
CA THR A 48 8.42 55.14 -60.42
C THR A 48 9.05 55.89 -59.25
N VAL A 49 9.15 55.24 -58.09
CA VAL A 49 9.95 55.69 -56.95
C VAL A 49 11.02 54.66 -56.62
N VAL A 50 12.29 55.07 -56.55
CA VAL A 50 13.41 54.22 -56.10
C VAL A 50 14.06 54.86 -54.89
N ILE A 51 14.18 54.12 -53.78
CA ILE A 51 14.89 54.54 -52.56
C ILE A 51 16.07 53.62 -52.38
N ARG A 52 17.30 54.12 -52.48
CA ARG A 52 18.51 53.29 -52.39
C ARG A 52 19.56 53.86 -51.45
N ASN A 53 20.16 53.01 -50.63
CA ASN A 53 21.20 53.37 -49.65
C ASN A 53 20.84 54.62 -48.81
N SER A 54 19.59 54.74 -48.36
CA SER A 54 19.08 55.97 -47.72
C SER A 54 18.39 55.68 -46.37
N THR A 55 18.42 56.64 -45.45
CA THR A 55 17.60 56.71 -44.23
C THR A 55 16.55 57.81 -44.42
N ILE A 56 15.27 57.44 -44.49
CA ILE A 56 14.16 58.35 -44.77
C ILE A 56 13.01 58.14 -43.79
N THR A 57 12.44 59.23 -43.29
CA THR A 57 11.20 59.22 -42.52
C THR A 57 10.14 60.07 -43.21
N PHE A 58 9.11 59.41 -43.75
CA PHE A 58 7.91 60.08 -44.23
C PHE A 58 6.91 60.26 -43.09
N TYR A 59 6.41 61.49 -42.97
CA TYR A 59 5.44 61.88 -41.96
C TYR A 59 4.23 62.53 -42.62
N GLY A 60 3.03 62.03 -42.33
CA GLY A 60 1.77 62.56 -42.87
C GLY A 60 1.76 62.68 -44.40
N SER A 61 2.47 61.78 -45.10
CA SER A 61 2.71 61.88 -46.54
C SER A 61 1.85 60.90 -47.34
N SER A 62 1.52 61.27 -48.58
CA SER A 62 0.78 60.43 -49.53
C SER A 62 1.59 60.24 -50.81
N ILE A 63 2.14 59.04 -51.00
CA ILE A 63 3.00 58.71 -52.14
C ILE A 63 2.33 57.62 -52.97
N SER A 64 2.08 57.90 -54.24
CA SER A 64 1.49 56.98 -55.21
C SER A 64 2.41 56.81 -56.42
N SER A 65 2.60 55.57 -56.85
CA SER A 65 3.41 55.26 -58.01
C SER A 65 2.98 53.99 -58.75
N THR A 66 3.46 53.76 -59.97
CA THR A 66 3.28 52.44 -60.62
C THR A 66 4.17 51.40 -59.95
N THR A 67 5.44 51.75 -59.69
CA THR A 67 6.39 50.86 -59.02
C THR A 67 7.18 51.59 -57.94
N ILE A 68 7.38 50.95 -56.79
CA ILE A 68 8.20 51.48 -55.70
C ILE A 68 9.26 50.44 -55.34
N THR A 69 10.52 50.82 -55.35
CA THR A 69 11.65 49.95 -55.03
C THR A 69 12.47 50.54 -53.90
N VAL A 70 12.78 49.74 -52.87
CA VAL A 70 13.58 50.14 -51.71
C VAL A 70 14.77 49.19 -51.57
N GLU A 71 15.99 49.71 -51.71
CA GLU A 71 17.23 48.93 -51.72
C GLU A 71 18.15 49.41 -50.59
N ASN A 72 18.59 48.50 -49.70
CA ASN A 72 19.56 48.80 -48.63
C ASN A 72 19.26 50.09 -47.84
N SER A 73 17.99 50.36 -47.54
CA SER A 73 17.55 51.64 -46.99
C SER A 73 16.78 51.46 -45.68
N ARG A 74 16.74 52.49 -44.83
CA ARG A 74 15.87 52.54 -43.65
C ARG A 74 14.70 53.46 -43.96
N LEU A 75 13.50 52.92 -44.03
CA LEU A 75 12.29 53.65 -44.37
C LEU A 75 11.34 53.66 -43.17
N ARG A 76 10.93 54.84 -42.73
CA ARG A 76 9.93 55.01 -41.67
C ARG A 76 8.71 55.72 -42.22
N LEU A 77 7.54 55.10 -42.10
CA LEU A 77 6.25 55.69 -42.43
C LEU A 77 5.51 55.99 -41.12
N LEU A 78 5.22 57.27 -40.90
CA LEU A 78 4.53 57.78 -39.72
C LEU A 78 3.26 58.50 -40.18
N GLY A 79 2.07 57.93 -39.92
CA GLY A 79 0.82 58.53 -40.41
C GLY A 79 0.75 58.68 -41.93
N SER A 80 1.50 57.86 -42.69
CA SER A 80 1.72 58.05 -44.13
C SER A 80 1.11 56.93 -44.96
N THR A 81 0.79 57.22 -46.22
CA THR A 81 0.28 56.27 -47.21
C THR A 81 1.28 56.08 -48.34
N LEU A 82 1.61 54.81 -48.63
CA LEU A 82 2.46 54.41 -49.75
C LEU A 82 1.66 53.48 -50.67
N SER A 83 1.45 53.88 -51.91
CA SER A 83 0.64 53.14 -52.89
C SER A 83 1.45 52.85 -54.16
N ALA A 84 1.65 51.59 -54.50
CA ALA A 84 2.32 51.15 -55.72
C ALA A 84 1.33 50.35 -56.58
N GLN A 85 0.85 50.88 -57.70
CA GLN A 85 -0.19 50.24 -58.53
C GLN A 85 0.20 48.80 -58.90
N ASP A 86 1.42 48.57 -59.39
CA ASP A 86 1.84 47.25 -59.84
C ASP A 86 2.69 46.51 -58.79
N HIS A 87 3.78 47.13 -58.36
CA HIS A 87 4.80 46.42 -57.58
C HIS A 87 5.48 47.30 -56.53
N LEU A 88 5.50 46.83 -55.28
CA LEU A 88 6.34 47.33 -54.19
C LEU A 88 7.41 46.30 -53.86
N SER A 89 8.67 46.68 -54.01
CA SER A 89 9.79 45.75 -53.87
C SER A 89 10.81 46.30 -52.90
N ILE A 90 11.26 45.46 -51.97
CA ILE A 90 12.17 45.85 -50.92
C ILE A 90 13.23 44.78 -50.72
N PHE A 91 14.48 45.10 -50.99
CA PHE A 91 15.56 44.10 -51.06
C PHE A 91 16.84 44.58 -50.39
N LEU A 92 17.57 43.64 -49.77
CA LEU A 92 18.98 43.81 -49.39
C LEU A 92 19.87 43.27 -50.50
N SER A 93 20.69 44.13 -51.11
CA SER A 93 21.54 43.74 -52.23
C SER A 93 22.92 43.23 -51.80
N ASN A 94 23.27 43.24 -50.50
CA ASN A 94 24.61 42.83 -50.04
C ASN A 94 24.54 42.07 -48.70
N THR A 95 24.99 40.82 -48.70
CA THR A 95 24.96 39.88 -47.56
C THR A 95 26.10 40.08 -46.54
N ASN A 96 27.07 40.95 -46.83
CA ASN A 96 28.32 41.07 -46.05
C ASN A 96 28.40 42.28 -45.11
N SER A 97 27.36 43.11 -45.01
CA SER A 97 27.29 44.23 -44.06
C SER A 97 26.20 43.98 -43.01
N ARG A 98 26.49 44.31 -41.74
CA ARG A 98 25.54 44.16 -40.61
C ARG A 98 24.14 44.67 -40.99
N PRO A 99 23.07 43.90 -40.75
CA PRO A 99 21.77 44.18 -41.32
C PRO A 99 21.20 45.41 -40.63
N SER A 100 20.63 46.32 -41.41
CA SER A 100 19.58 47.20 -40.89
C SER A 100 18.84 47.88 -42.04
N PHE A 101 18.39 47.08 -43.03
CA PHE A 101 17.15 47.45 -43.70
C PHE A 101 16.05 47.38 -42.63
N PHE A 102 15.29 48.47 -42.50
CA PHE A 102 14.26 48.64 -41.49
C PHE A 102 13.10 49.40 -42.09
N LEU A 103 11.96 48.71 -42.30
CA LEU A 103 10.69 49.35 -42.59
C LEU A 103 9.92 49.53 -41.28
N TYR A 104 9.74 50.76 -40.85
CA TYR A 104 8.93 51.08 -39.69
C TYR A 104 7.59 51.64 -40.11
N LEU A 105 6.51 51.04 -39.64
CA LEU A 105 5.15 51.50 -39.88
C LEU A 105 4.53 51.93 -38.55
N ARG A 106 4.09 53.19 -38.47
CA ARG A 106 3.27 53.66 -37.35
C ARG A 106 2.03 54.34 -37.89
N THR A 107 0.85 53.79 -37.60
CA THR A 107 -0.43 54.37 -38.03
C THR A 107 -0.44 54.66 -39.55
N SER A 108 0.10 53.75 -40.35
CA SER A 108 0.41 53.96 -41.77
C SER A 108 -0.23 52.90 -42.66
N ARG A 109 -0.39 53.24 -43.96
CA ARG A 109 -1.00 52.38 -44.97
C ARG A 109 -0.04 52.09 -46.12
N ILE A 110 0.09 50.82 -46.49
CA ILE A 110 0.74 50.37 -47.72
C ILE A 110 -0.31 49.74 -48.63
N SER A 111 -0.29 50.07 -49.92
CA SER A 111 -1.16 49.47 -50.93
C SER A 111 -0.34 49.03 -52.14
N SER A 112 -0.47 47.80 -52.61
CA SER A 112 0.13 47.39 -53.90
C SER A 112 -0.48 46.13 -54.51
N ASN A 113 -0.53 45.97 -55.83
CA ASN A 113 -0.93 44.68 -56.40
C ASN A 113 0.00 43.55 -55.94
N THR A 114 1.31 43.76 -56.04
CA THR A 114 2.32 42.78 -55.60
C THR A 114 3.35 43.41 -54.68
N MET A 115 3.65 42.75 -53.57
CA MET A 115 4.67 43.19 -52.62
C MET A 115 5.75 42.12 -52.45
N THR A 116 7.02 42.50 -52.45
CA THR A 116 8.12 41.58 -52.18
C THR A 116 9.11 42.19 -51.21
N ILE A 117 9.43 41.46 -50.15
CA ILE A 117 10.45 41.82 -49.18
C ILE A 117 11.41 40.65 -49.03
N ASP A 118 12.67 40.84 -49.42
CA ASP A 118 13.73 39.85 -49.21
C ASP A 118 14.83 40.45 -48.33
N GLY A 119 14.96 39.89 -47.13
CA GLY A 119 15.93 40.33 -46.14
C GLY A 119 15.46 41.49 -45.25
N GLY A 120 16.09 41.58 -44.07
CA GLY A 120 16.02 42.73 -43.16
C GLY A 120 14.79 42.70 -42.24
N SER A 121 14.33 43.86 -41.74
CA SER A 121 13.24 43.88 -40.75
C SER A 121 12.10 44.86 -41.03
N ILE A 122 10.91 44.47 -40.58
CA ILE A 122 9.70 45.29 -40.62
C ILE A 122 9.19 45.41 -39.20
N THR A 123 8.84 46.61 -38.78
CA THR A 123 8.31 46.86 -37.45
C THR A 123 7.00 47.62 -37.54
N PHE A 124 5.97 47.03 -36.95
CA PHE A 124 4.68 47.66 -36.77
C PHE A 124 4.61 48.33 -35.40
N GLY A 125 4.16 49.57 -35.36
CA GLY A 125 3.91 50.33 -34.14
C GLY A 125 2.65 51.18 -34.24
N GLY A 126 2.27 51.81 -33.12
CA GLY A 126 1.03 52.59 -33.04
C GLY A 126 -0.21 51.71 -32.80
N GLU A 127 -1.39 52.24 -33.15
CA GLU A 127 -2.68 51.57 -32.88
C GLU A 127 -3.09 50.63 -34.02
N TYR A 128 -2.95 51.06 -35.28
CA TYR A 128 -3.33 50.29 -36.47
C TYR A 128 -2.32 50.45 -37.61
N CYS A 129 -2.00 49.39 -38.34
CA CYS A 129 -1.25 49.48 -39.60
C CYS A 129 -2.00 48.69 -40.68
N THR A 130 -2.09 49.22 -41.90
CA THR A 130 -2.83 48.58 -42.98
C THR A 130 -1.91 48.22 -44.14
N ILE A 131 -1.90 46.95 -44.53
CA ILE A 131 -1.25 46.48 -45.76
C ILE A 131 -2.35 45.90 -46.65
N ASN A 132 -2.57 46.54 -47.79
CA ASN A 132 -3.55 46.10 -48.78
C ASN A 132 -2.81 45.63 -50.03
N THR A 133 -2.83 44.32 -50.27
CA THR A 133 -2.13 43.72 -51.40
C THR A 133 -2.97 42.67 -52.11
N THR A 134 -2.66 42.35 -53.37
CA THR A 134 -3.22 41.11 -53.96
C THR A 134 -2.38 39.93 -53.50
N VAL A 135 -1.06 40.01 -53.67
CA VAL A 135 -0.09 39.00 -53.21
C VAL A 135 1.13 39.69 -52.60
N ALA A 136 1.63 39.17 -51.48
CA ALA A 136 2.82 39.67 -50.81
C ALA A 136 3.76 38.52 -50.40
N HIS A 137 5.04 38.64 -50.74
CA HIS A 137 6.07 37.65 -50.43
C HIS A 137 7.12 38.24 -49.50
N PHE A 138 7.42 37.54 -48.41
CA PHE A 138 8.43 37.92 -47.43
C PHE A 138 9.37 36.74 -47.26
N SER A 139 10.65 36.95 -47.54
CA SER A 139 11.70 35.95 -47.40
C SER A 139 12.85 36.48 -46.56
N ASN A 140 13.43 35.61 -45.73
CA ASN A 140 14.66 35.90 -44.99
C ASN A 140 14.59 37.17 -44.12
N ALA A 141 13.39 37.50 -43.61
CA ALA A 141 13.10 38.76 -42.94
C ALA A 141 12.68 38.57 -41.47
N ALA A 142 12.79 39.63 -40.68
CA ALA A 142 12.29 39.68 -39.31
C ALA A 142 11.05 40.59 -39.22
N LEU A 143 9.96 40.05 -38.69
CA LEU A 143 8.71 40.77 -38.47
C LEU A 143 8.57 41.11 -36.99
N TYR A 144 8.57 42.39 -36.65
CA TYR A 144 8.38 42.88 -35.29
C TYR A 144 6.96 43.43 -35.15
N THR A 145 6.13 42.74 -34.39
CA THR A 145 4.78 43.21 -34.06
C THR A 145 4.84 44.05 -32.78
N GLY A 146 4.47 45.33 -32.86
CA GLY A 146 4.13 46.14 -31.68
C GLY A 146 2.74 45.79 -31.17
N SER A 147 2.29 46.41 -30.08
CA SER A 147 0.92 46.31 -29.51
C SER A 147 -0.16 46.89 -30.45
N THR A 148 -0.18 46.45 -31.71
CA THR A 148 -0.81 47.09 -32.85
C THR A 148 -1.67 46.07 -33.58
N ASP A 149 -2.86 46.47 -34.01
CA ASP A 149 -3.68 45.67 -34.92
C ASP A 149 -3.14 45.86 -36.35
N ILE A 150 -2.74 44.77 -36.98
CA ILE A 150 -2.23 44.75 -38.36
C ILE A 150 -3.40 44.30 -39.25
N VAL A 151 -3.96 45.25 -39.99
CA VAL A 151 -4.96 44.97 -41.03
C VAL A 151 -4.22 44.52 -42.28
N TRP A 152 -4.45 43.28 -42.68
CA TRP A 152 -3.85 42.72 -43.87
C TRP A 152 -4.90 42.16 -44.81
N ASP A 153 -5.01 42.79 -45.98
CA ASP A 153 -5.85 42.32 -47.07
C ASP A 153 -4.96 41.74 -48.18
N GLY A 154 -5.32 40.55 -48.69
CA GLY A 154 -4.56 39.81 -49.71
C GLY A 154 -3.93 38.50 -49.26
N GLN A 155 -3.23 37.85 -50.19
CA GLN A 155 -2.49 36.62 -49.94
C GLN A 155 -1.05 36.92 -49.52
N ILE A 156 -0.61 36.34 -48.42
CA ILE A 156 0.71 36.60 -47.84
C ILE A 156 1.48 35.30 -47.76
N HIS A 157 2.74 35.32 -48.20
CA HIS A 157 3.65 34.20 -48.10
C HIS A 157 4.88 34.64 -47.30
N LEU A 158 5.03 34.10 -46.09
CA LEU A 158 6.21 34.27 -45.24
C LEU A 158 7.07 33.01 -45.33
N SER A 159 8.36 33.17 -45.64
CA SER A 159 9.32 32.07 -45.77
C SER A 159 10.65 32.42 -45.10
N ASN A 160 11.21 31.53 -44.28
CA ASN A 160 12.42 31.83 -43.51
C ASN A 160 12.30 33.14 -42.70
N VAL A 161 11.14 33.39 -42.10
CA VAL A 161 10.84 34.61 -41.34
C VAL A 161 10.90 34.33 -39.85
N THR A 162 11.41 35.30 -39.08
CA THR A 162 11.26 35.31 -37.62
C THR A 162 10.24 36.37 -37.22
N ILE A 163 9.14 35.96 -36.60
CA ILE A 163 8.12 36.86 -36.07
C ILE A 163 8.36 37.05 -34.58
N THR A 164 8.59 38.27 -34.13
CA THR A 164 8.86 38.61 -32.73
C THR A 164 7.98 39.76 -32.27
N SER A 165 7.75 39.88 -30.97
CA SER A 165 7.05 41.04 -30.40
C SER A 165 8.04 42.00 -29.76
N SER A 166 7.90 43.29 -30.06
CA SER A 166 8.66 44.36 -29.39
C SER A 166 8.18 44.58 -27.95
N TYR A 167 6.98 44.10 -27.61
CA TYR A 167 6.37 44.22 -26.29
C TYR A 167 5.85 42.85 -25.84
N PRO A 168 6.60 42.12 -24.99
CA PRO A 168 6.30 40.73 -24.65
C PRO A 168 4.91 40.51 -24.02
N THR A 169 4.34 41.53 -23.37
CA THR A 169 3.09 41.39 -22.60
C THR A 169 1.81 41.65 -23.40
N THR A 170 1.89 42.12 -24.66
CA THR A 170 0.71 42.48 -25.45
C THR A 170 0.53 41.56 -26.64
N THR A 171 -0.67 40.98 -26.79
CA THR A 171 -1.01 40.16 -27.96
C THR A 171 -1.31 41.03 -29.17
N SER A 172 -0.48 40.93 -30.21
CA SER A 172 -0.75 41.58 -31.50
C SER A 172 -1.80 40.79 -32.28
N ARG A 173 -2.62 41.48 -33.08
CA ARG A 173 -3.65 40.83 -33.90
C ARG A 173 -3.35 41.10 -35.37
N ILE A 174 -3.36 40.05 -36.17
CA ILE A 174 -3.36 40.16 -37.63
C ILE A 174 -4.78 39.85 -38.08
N ILE A 175 -5.41 40.85 -38.68
CA ILE A 175 -6.84 40.85 -39.04
C ILE A 175 -6.98 41.13 -40.53
N ALA A 176 -7.96 40.49 -41.17
CA ALA A 176 -8.33 40.81 -42.54
C ALA A 176 -9.69 41.50 -42.57
N THR A 177 -9.88 42.41 -43.52
CA THR A 177 -11.20 42.98 -43.84
C THR A 177 -11.76 42.44 -45.16
N ALA A 178 -10.90 41.88 -46.01
CA ALA A 178 -11.28 41.21 -47.25
C ALA A 178 -11.44 39.69 -47.08
N ASP A 179 -12.46 39.11 -47.72
CA ASP A 179 -12.78 37.67 -47.64
C ASP A 179 -11.72 36.76 -48.29
N ASN A 180 -10.91 37.30 -49.21
CA ASN A 180 -9.87 36.55 -49.94
C ASN A 180 -8.49 36.60 -49.26
N ALA A 181 -8.38 37.18 -48.06
CA ALA A 181 -7.12 37.29 -47.36
C ALA A 181 -6.68 35.95 -46.75
N SER A 182 -5.41 35.61 -46.87
CA SER A 182 -4.84 34.37 -46.33
C SER A 182 -3.36 34.52 -46.03
N LEU A 183 -2.87 33.79 -45.02
CA LEU A 183 -1.47 33.82 -44.63
C LEU A 183 -0.84 32.42 -44.72
N ALA A 184 0.20 32.26 -45.52
CA ALA A 184 1.03 31.07 -45.56
C ALA A 184 2.39 31.37 -44.90
N ILE A 185 2.77 30.56 -43.92
CA ILE A 185 4.03 30.67 -43.17
C ILE A 185 4.81 29.37 -43.36
N GLN A 186 6.06 29.47 -43.81
CA GLN A 186 6.91 28.32 -44.10
C GLN A 186 8.31 28.48 -43.53
N HIS A 187 8.90 27.42 -42.98
CA HIS A 187 10.30 27.40 -42.52
C HIS A 187 10.63 28.56 -41.57
N SER A 188 9.70 28.90 -40.68
CA SER A 188 9.73 30.17 -39.94
C SER A 188 9.63 29.95 -38.44
N THR A 189 9.97 30.97 -37.65
CA THR A 189 9.88 30.93 -36.19
C THR A 189 8.99 32.04 -35.67
N ILE A 190 8.12 31.74 -34.71
CA ILE A 190 7.23 32.70 -34.04
C ILE A 190 7.58 32.77 -32.56
N GLU A 191 8.09 33.92 -32.13
CA GLU A 191 8.49 34.25 -30.76
C GLU A 191 7.67 35.45 -30.25
N ALA A 192 6.36 35.37 -30.42
CA ALA A 192 5.44 36.47 -30.11
C ALA A 192 4.05 35.96 -29.67
N ALA A 193 3.34 36.76 -28.88
CA ALA A 193 1.91 36.58 -28.65
C ALA A 193 1.12 37.16 -29.83
N ILE A 194 0.57 36.29 -30.68
CA ILE A 194 -0.13 36.68 -31.91
C ILE A 194 -1.48 35.98 -32.02
N SER A 195 -2.49 36.75 -32.42
CA SER A 195 -3.80 36.25 -32.80
C SER A 195 -4.04 36.43 -34.31
N PHE A 196 -4.33 35.34 -35.00
CA PHE A 196 -4.72 35.37 -36.42
C PHE A 196 -6.24 35.35 -36.55
N LYS A 197 -6.80 36.42 -37.15
CA LYS A 197 -8.21 36.52 -37.55
C LYS A 197 -8.36 36.47 -39.07
N LEU A 198 -7.61 35.57 -39.70
CA LEU A 198 -7.73 35.17 -41.10
C LEU A 198 -7.25 33.71 -41.23
N PRO A 199 -7.58 32.99 -42.32
CA PRO A 199 -7.08 31.64 -42.55
C PRO A 199 -5.54 31.59 -42.62
N VAL A 200 -4.94 30.61 -41.93
CA VAL A 200 -3.48 30.47 -41.89
C VAL A 200 -3.03 29.07 -42.32
N THR A 201 -2.03 28.97 -43.19
CA THR A 201 -1.30 27.73 -43.48
C THR A 201 0.09 27.81 -42.86
N MET A 202 0.48 26.86 -42.03
CA MET A 202 1.80 26.76 -41.39
C MET A 202 2.46 25.44 -41.80
N ASN A 203 3.66 25.51 -42.36
CA ASN A 203 4.46 24.34 -42.70
C ASN A 203 5.89 24.52 -42.21
N ASN A 204 6.40 23.58 -41.41
CA ASN A 204 7.73 23.67 -40.83
C ASN A 204 7.92 24.99 -40.04
N VAL A 205 6.95 25.26 -39.14
CA VAL A 205 6.95 26.46 -38.30
C VAL A 205 7.20 26.07 -36.86
N THR A 206 8.10 26.81 -36.20
CA THR A 206 8.36 26.65 -34.76
C THR A 206 7.78 27.84 -34.01
N VAL A 207 6.81 27.62 -33.13
CA VAL A 207 6.36 28.63 -32.16
C VAL A 207 7.16 28.40 -30.89
N SER A 208 8.03 29.33 -30.50
CA SER A 208 8.98 29.16 -29.39
C SER A 208 8.31 28.92 -28.04
N TYR A 209 9.02 28.28 -27.11
CA TYR A 209 8.61 28.17 -25.70
C TYR A 209 9.07 29.42 -24.93
N SER A 210 8.32 30.52 -25.01
CA SER A 210 8.54 31.69 -24.16
C SER A 210 7.26 32.05 -23.40
N ARG A 211 7.38 32.59 -22.17
CA ARG A 211 6.22 33.03 -21.36
C ARG A 211 5.35 34.07 -22.09
N ASP A 212 5.97 34.75 -23.05
CA ASP A 212 5.43 35.86 -23.81
C ASP A 212 4.92 35.44 -25.20
N SER A 213 5.09 34.17 -25.58
CA SER A 213 4.59 33.60 -26.83
C SER A 213 3.25 32.90 -26.60
N ALA A 214 2.26 33.24 -27.42
CA ALA A 214 0.92 32.68 -27.36
C ALA A 214 0.27 32.80 -28.73
N LEU A 215 -0.10 31.67 -29.32
CA LEU A 215 -0.74 31.59 -30.61
C LEU A 215 -2.24 31.32 -30.44
N SER A 216 -3.06 32.19 -31.01
CA SER A 216 -4.52 32.02 -31.09
C SER A 216 -5.00 32.14 -32.53
N ILE A 217 -5.81 31.19 -32.99
CA ILE A 217 -6.29 31.12 -34.38
C ILE A 217 -7.81 31.13 -34.39
N PHE A 218 -8.42 32.11 -35.07
CA PHE A 218 -9.87 32.33 -35.06
C PHE A 218 -10.57 31.94 -36.37
N ASN A 219 -9.90 32.00 -37.52
CA ASN A 219 -10.51 31.77 -38.84
C ASN A 219 -9.96 30.52 -39.55
N GLY A 220 -9.54 29.54 -38.74
CA GLY A 220 -9.05 28.26 -39.20
C GLY A 220 -7.56 28.24 -39.56
N ALA A 221 -6.93 27.07 -39.44
CA ALA A 221 -5.58 26.86 -39.92
C ALA A 221 -5.29 25.43 -40.40
N THR A 222 -4.33 25.32 -41.31
CA THR A 222 -3.70 24.05 -41.70
C THR A 222 -2.26 24.07 -41.23
N ILE A 223 -1.85 23.09 -40.45
CA ILE A 223 -0.58 23.04 -39.74
C ILE A 223 0.09 21.70 -40.05
N THR A 224 1.30 21.74 -40.60
CA THR A 224 2.04 20.57 -41.07
C THR A 224 3.49 20.66 -40.60
N ASN A 225 4.10 19.53 -40.20
CA ASN A 225 5.52 19.45 -39.85
C ASN A 225 6.00 20.52 -38.86
N SER A 226 5.15 20.97 -37.94
CA SER A 226 5.38 22.18 -37.13
C SER A 226 5.56 21.82 -35.65
N MET A 227 6.24 22.69 -34.92
CA MET A 227 6.46 22.56 -33.47
C MET A 227 5.80 23.74 -32.76
N LEU A 228 4.68 23.49 -32.08
CA LEU A 228 3.87 24.53 -31.45
C LEU A 228 3.96 24.45 -29.93
N TYR A 229 4.83 25.25 -29.33
CA TYR A 229 4.98 25.26 -27.87
C TYR A 229 3.87 25.99 -27.11
N SER A 230 3.10 26.86 -27.78
CA SER A 230 2.09 27.70 -27.12
C SER A 230 0.89 27.96 -28.05
N LEU A 231 0.15 26.91 -28.41
CA LEU A 231 -1.17 27.03 -29.04
C LEU A 231 -2.22 27.16 -27.93
N ARG A 232 -2.82 28.34 -27.78
CA ARG A 232 -3.83 28.58 -26.73
C ARG A 232 -5.25 28.26 -27.17
N TYR A 233 -5.56 28.54 -28.42
CA TYR A 233 -6.91 28.44 -28.95
C TYR A 233 -6.88 28.25 -30.46
N CYS A 234 -7.71 27.32 -30.94
CA CYS A 234 -8.00 27.21 -32.37
C CYS A 234 -9.46 26.85 -32.62
N THR A 235 -10.19 27.72 -33.31
CA THR A 235 -11.58 27.46 -33.72
C THR A 235 -11.72 26.25 -34.64
N ARG A 236 -10.74 26.04 -35.53
CA ARG A 236 -10.70 24.94 -36.51
C ARG A 236 -9.28 24.75 -37.05
N CYS A 237 -8.53 23.79 -36.51
CA CYS A 237 -7.17 23.52 -37.00
C CYS A 237 -7.07 22.12 -37.56
N ASP A 238 -6.59 22.00 -38.79
CA ASP A 238 -6.13 20.74 -39.36
C ASP A 238 -4.62 20.62 -39.08
N VAL A 239 -4.23 19.72 -38.19
CA VAL A 239 -2.84 19.54 -37.73
C VAL A 239 -2.35 18.16 -38.14
N SER A 240 -1.18 18.11 -38.78
CA SER A 240 -0.55 16.88 -39.28
C SER A 240 0.94 16.85 -38.97
N ASP A 241 1.45 15.67 -38.64
CA ASP A 241 2.90 15.40 -38.46
C ASP A 241 3.63 16.45 -37.61
N SER A 242 3.00 16.87 -36.51
CA SER A 242 3.42 18.04 -35.74
C SER A 242 3.60 17.72 -34.27
N THR A 243 4.45 18.51 -33.61
CA THR A 243 4.66 18.44 -32.16
C THR A 243 3.93 19.58 -31.47
N LEU A 244 3.08 19.27 -30.52
CA LEU A 244 2.35 20.22 -29.69
C LEU A 244 2.89 20.16 -28.26
N TYR A 245 2.95 21.28 -27.56
CA TYR A 245 3.25 21.23 -26.13
C TYR A 245 2.07 20.69 -25.32
N SER A 246 0.85 21.08 -25.69
CA SER A 246 -0.42 20.63 -25.10
C SER A 246 -1.56 20.75 -26.11
N ILE A 247 -2.65 20.02 -25.88
CA ILE A 247 -3.92 20.27 -26.59
C ILE A 247 -4.57 21.54 -26.01
N PRO A 248 -4.90 22.56 -26.83
CA PRO A 248 -5.57 23.77 -26.39
C PRO A 248 -7.01 23.51 -25.91
N ASP A 249 -7.47 24.35 -24.99
CA ASP A 249 -8.85 24.36 -24.51
C ASP A 249 -9.83 24.95 -25.52
N SER A 250 -11.09 24.53 -25.41
CA SER A 250 -12.22 25.10 -26.17
C SER A 250 -11.96 25.17 -27.68
N SER A 251 -11.18 24.22 -28.20
CA SER A 251 -10.67 24.24 -29.59
C SER A 251 -11.31 23.13 -30.43
N SER A 252 -11.24 23.25 -31.75
CA SER A 252 -11.61 22.18 -32.67
C SER A 252 -10.40 21.80 -33.51
N LEU A 253 -9.93 20.57 -33.34
CA LEU A 253 -8.73 20.05 -33.98
C LEU A 253 -9.08 18.84 -34.83
N HIS A 254 -8.67 18.86 -36.09
CA HIS A 254 -8.57 17.69 -36.92
C HIS A 254 -7.11 17.25 -36.96
N LEU A 255 -6.81 16.05 -36.47
CA LEU A 255 -5.46 15.54 -36.32
C LEU A 255 -5.20 14.40 -37.33
N SER A 256 -4.01 14.36 -37.92
CA SER A 256 -3.58 13.31 -38.86
C SER A 256 -2.08 13.04 -38.75
N GLY A 257 -1.62 11.91 -39.32
CA GLY A 257 -0.23 11.47 -39.22
C GLY A 257 0.27 11.29 -37.78
N ASN A 258 1.52 11.63 -37.53
CA ASN A 258 2.14 11.48 -36.20
C ASN A 258 2.07 12.79 -35.39
N ILE A 259 1.31 12.78 -34.29
CA ILE A 259 1.22 13.91 -33.37
C ILE A 259 1.97 13.59 -32.07
N THR A 260 2.93 14.42 -31.69
CA THR A 260 3.64 14.30 -30.40
C THR A 260 3.19 15.39 -29.44
N ILE A 261 2.86 15.03 -28.20
CA ILE A 261 2.48 15.97 -27.14
C ILE A 261 3.52 15.94 -26.02
N LEU A 262 4.16 17.07 -25.75
CA LEU A 262 5.35 17.12 -24.89
C LEU A 262 5.07 17.24 -23.39
N HIS A 263 3.91 17.76 -22.98
CA HIS A 263 3.64 18.10 -21.58
C HIS A 263 2.32 17.52 -21.08
N ARG A 264 2.23 17.30 -19.75
CA ARG A 264 0.98 17.00 -19.06
C ARG A 264 -0.05 18.08 -19.34
N PHE A 265 -1.26 17.71 -19.72
CA PHE A 265 -2.33 18.68 -19.92
C PHE A 265 -3.66 18.18 -19.39
N ALA A 266 -4.50 19.14 -19.03
CA ALA A 266 -5.91 18.92 -18.75
C ALA A 266 -6.68 19.87 -19.66
N THR A 267 -7.38 19.32 -20.65
CA THR A 267 -8.14 20.12 -21.59
C THR A 267 -9.64 20.02 -21.37
N THR A 268 -10.35 21.14 -21.57
CA THR A 268 -11.80 21.24 -21.39
C THR A 268 -12.49 21.81 -22.62
N GLY A 269 -13.60 21.20 -23.04
CA GLY A 269 -14.46 21.74 -24.11
C GLY A 269 -13.87 21.61 -25.51
N THR A 270 -12.85 20.76 -25.70
CA THR A 270 -12.16 20.60 -26.98
C THR A 270 -12.76 19.47 -27.80
N THR A 271 -12.82 19.65 -29.12
CA THR A 271 -13.19 18.62 -30.09
C THR A 271 -11.94 18.16 -30.83
N ILE A 272 -11.68 16.85 -30.82
CA ILE A 272 -10.60 16.21 -31.59
C ILE A 272 -11.26 15.26 -32.59
N SER A 273 -10.95 15.40 -33.86
CA SER A 273 -11.30 14.44 -34.91
C SER A 273 -10.04 13.86 -35.52
N GLY A 274 -9.96 12.54 -35.63
CA GLY A 274 -8.79 11.84 -36.14
C GLY A 274 -8.96 11.34 -37.57
N SER A 275 -7.88 11.43 -38.35
CA SER A 275 -7.75 10.71 -39.62
C SER A 275 -7.31 9.25 -39.41
N HIS A 276 -7.52 8.40 -40.41
CA HIS A 276 -7.21 6.95 -40.37
C HIS A 276 -5.77 6.56 -40.03
N ASP A 277 -4.84 7.47 -40.24
CA ASP A 277 -3.40 7.34 -40.08
C ASP A 277 -2.91 8.03 -38.80
N LEU A 278 -3.81 8.56 -37.98
CA LEU A 278 -3.48 9.31 -36.77
C LEU A 278 -2.91 8.42 -35.66
N HIS A 279 -1.69 8.74 -35.26
CA HIS A 279 -1.06 8.25 -34.05
C HIS A 279 -0.64 9.41 -33.14
N ILE A 280 -1.15 9.43 -31.92
CA ILE A 280 -0.80 10.45 -30.92
C ILE A 280 0.09 9.82 -29.84
N THR A 281 1.23 10.44 -29.56
CA THR A 281 2.11 10.06 -28.45
C THR A 281 2.25 11.22 -27.48
N SER A 282 1.72 11.05 -26.28
CA SER A 282 1.88 11.98 -25.16
C SER A 282 3.01 11.51 -24.24
N LEU A 283 3.99 12.37 -23.99
CA LEU A 283 5.12 12.06 -23.09
C LEU A 283 4.76 12.15 -21.59
N SER A 284 3.50 12.41 -21.26
CA SER A 284 3.01 12.51 -19.88
C SER A 284 1.51 12.22 -19.82
N SER A 285 0.92 12.32 -18.62
CA SER A 285 -0.50 12.04 -18.40
C SER A 285 -1.42 13.02 -19.12
N VAL A 286 -2.54 12.51 -19.63
CA VAL A 286 -3.56 13.22 -20.40
C VAL A 286 -4.84 13.31 -19.58
N ALA A 287 -5.38 14.51 -19.40
CA ALA A 287 -6.72 14.71 -18.89
C ALA A 287 -7.63 15.40 -19.92
N PHE A 288 -8.82 14.84 -20.15
CA PHE A 288 -9.78 15.33 -21.13
C PHE A 288 -11.16 15.45 -20.48
N ARG A 289 -11.76 16.64 -20.53
CA ARG A 289 -13.01 16.96 -19.82
C ARG A 289 -14.02 17.61 -20.75
N GLN A 290 -15.29 17.19 -20.67
CA GLN A 290 -16.40 17.89 -21.35
C GLN A 290 -16.16 18.14 -22.85
N GLY A 291 -15.48 17.22 -23.53
CA GLY A 291 -15.08 17.37 -24.92
C GLY A 291 -15.66 16.31 -25.84
N THR A 292 -15.22 16.31 -27.10
CA THR A 292 -15.58 15.30 -28.09
C THR A 292 -14.33 14.71 -28.72
N ILE A 293 -14.25 13.39 -28.81
CA ILE A 293 -13.18 12.66 -29.48
C ILE A 293 -13.82 11.79 -30.58
N THR A 294 -13.48 12.02 -31.83
CA THR A 294 -13.99 11.28 -32.98
C THR A 294 -12.85 10.55 -33.66
N GLY A 295 -12.87 9.21 -33.55
CA GLY A 295 -11.89 8.34 -34.18
C GLY A 295 -12.06 8.20 -35.70
N PRO A 296 -11.15 7.48 -36.36
CA PRO A 296 -10.14 6.58 -35.79
C PRO A 296 -8.97 7.30 -35.09
N ILE A 297 -8.60 6.88 -33.87
CA ILE A 297 -7.45 7.41 -33.10
C ILE A 297 -6.70 6.26 -32.41
N VAL A 298 -5.36 6.27 -32.48
CA VAL A 298 -4.50 5.54 -31.56
C VAL A 298 -3.74 6.56 -30.71
N TRP A 299 -3.88 6.49 -29.39
CA TRP A 299 -3.28 7.45 -28.46
C TRP A 299 -2.52 6.72 -27.34
N ASP A 300 -1.21 6.92 -27.32
CA ASP A 300 -0.29 6.46 -26.28
C ASP A 300 0.02 7.59 -25.27
N ALA A 301 -0.11 7.31 -23.98
CA ALA A 301 0.23 8.21 -22.88
C ALA A 301 0.63 7.42 -21.63
N GLU A 302 1.26 8.08 -20.65
CA GLU A 302 1.57 7.47 -19.36
C GLU A 302 0.31 7.10 -18.56
N GLU A 303 -0.69 7.98 -18.55
CA GLU A 303 -1.96 7.79 -17.85
C GLU A 303 -3.04 8.65 -18.50
N PHE A 304 -4.27 8.12 -18.59
CA PHE A 304 -5.44 8.84 -19.06
C PHE A 304 -6.40 9.19 -17.93
N THR A 305 -7.01 10.38 -18.02
CA THR A 305 -8.17 10.72 -17.23
C THR A 305 -9.24 11.41 -18.08
N ILE A 306 -10.25 10.65 -18.46
CA ILE A 306 -11.31 11.09 -19.37
C ILE A 306 -12.60 11.25 -18.57
N TRP A 307 -13.19 12.44 -18.62
CA TRP A 307 -14.40 12.79 -17.87
C TRP A 307 -15.44 13.45 -18.77
N ASP A 308 -16.70 13.02 -18.66
CA ASP A 308 -17.85 13.65 -19.33
C ASP A 308 -17.59 13.92 -20.81
N THR A 309 -17.02 12.94 -21.51
CA THR A 309 -16.53 13.11 -22.89
C THR A 309 -17.32 12.25 -23.85
N THR A 310 -17.71 12.83 -24.98
CA THR A 310 -18.35 12.08 -26.06
C THR A 310 -17.27 11.46 -26.93
N ILE A 311 -17.18 10.14 -26.97
CA ILE A 311 -16.24 9.43 -27.87
C ILE A 311 -17.04 8.76 -28.98
N THR A 312 -16.71 8.99 -30.24
CA THR A 312 -17.36 8.36 -31.40
C THR A 312 -16.32 7.72 -32.32
N GLY A 313 -16.70 6.71 -33.10
CA GLY A 313 -15.75 5.98 -33.95
C GLY A 313 -14.85 5.01 -33.17
N SER A 314 -13.73 4.61 -33.76
CA SER A 314 -12.79 3.64 -33.15
C SER A 314 -11.63 4.35 -32.44
N CYS A 315 -11.49 4.17 -31.13
CA CYS A 315 -10.42 4.81 -30.35
C CYS A 315 -9.63 3.76 -29.57
N SER A 316 -8.32 3.80 -29.68
CA SER A 316 -7.39 2.94 -28.91
C SER A 316 -6.54 3.80 -27.99
N PHE A 317 -6.69 3.63 -26.67
CA PHE A 317 -5.89 4.33 -25.65
C PHE A 317 -4.89 3.35 -25.01
N ILE A 318 -3.63 3.74 -24.91
CA ILE A 318 -2.51 2.90 -24.43
C ILE A 318 -1.84 3.61 -23.26
N GLY A 319 -1.88 3.01 -22.05
CA GLY A 319 -1.27 3.59 -20.85
C GLY A 319 -1.97 3.23 -19.54
N GLY A 320 -3.28 2.98 -19.59
CA GLY A 320 -4.12 2.84 -18.40
C GLY A 320 -4.64 4.18 -17.88
N GLY A 321 -5.47 4.14 -16.83
CA GLY A 321 -6.02 5.33 -16.19
C GLY A 321 -7.49 5.22 -15.79
N ASN A 322 -8.19 6.35 -15.75
CA ASN A 322 -9.60 6.41 -15.35
C ASN A 322 -10.47 7.00 -16.47
N ILE A 323 -11.59 6.34 -16.75
CA ILE A 323 -12.64 6.85 -17.63
C ILE A 323 -13.91 6.96 -16.81
N GLN A 324 -14.50 8.16 -16.80
CA GLN A 324 -15.76 8.44 -16.12
C GLN A 324 -16.69 9.15 -17.11
N THR A 325 -17.88 8.58 -17.32
CA THR A 325 -18.91 9.16 -18.19
C THR A 325 -18.47 9.28 -19.65
N ILE A 326 -18.72 8.23 -20.43
CA ILE A 326 -18.76 8.32 -21.90
C ILE A 326 -20.19 8.09 -22.35
N ASN A 327 -20.69 8.98 -23.21
CA ASN A 327 -22.05 8.89 -23.72
C ASN A 327 -22.04 8.75 -25.25
N SER A 328 -21.88 7.53 -25.77
CA SER A 328 -21.96 7.29 -27.22
C SER A 328 -22.22 5.83 -27.56
N SER A 329 -23.38 5.54 -28.14
CA SER A 329 -23.73 4.19 -28.61
C SER A 329 -23.02 3.75 -29.90
N THR A 330 -22.09 4.55 -30.43
CA THR A 330 -21.46 4.31 -31.74
C THR A 330 -19.95 4.09 -31.67
N SER A 331 -19.35 4.15 -30.48
CA SER A 331 -17.90 4.04 -30.30
C SER A 331 -17.43 2.60 -30.13
N SER A 332 -16.24 2.32 -30.65
CA SER A 332 -15.50 1.10 -30.38
C SER A 332 -14.22 1.46 -29.64
N LEU A 333 -14.08 1.03 -28.40
CA LEU A 333 -13.00 1.43 -27.50
C LEU A 333 -12.03 0.27 -27.29
N THR A 334 -10.75 0.50 -27.54
CA THR A 334 -9.66 -0.42 -27.15
C THR A 334 -8.84 0.24 -26.04
N LEU A 335 -8.80 -0.39 -24.88
CA LEU A 335 -8.21 0.13 -23.65
C LEU A 335 -7.03 -0.77 -23.25
N ARG A 336 -5.80 -0.34 -23.57
CA ARG A 336 -4.58 -1.07 -23.24
C ARG A 336 -3.93 -0.56 -21.96
N GLY A 337 -3.52 -1.48 -21.09
CA GLY A 337 -3.10 -1.18 -19.71
C GLY A 337 -4.20 -1.37 -18.66
N SER A 338 -4.03 -0.78 -17.48
CA SER A 338 -4.93 -0.94 -16.33
C SER A 338 -5.95 0.20 -16.23
N TRP A 339 -7.23 -0.13 -16.30
CA TRP A 339 -8.31 0.86 -16.39
C TRP A 339 -9.29 0.79 -15.22
N ARG A 340 -9.73 1.95 -14.75
CA ARG A 340 -10.90 2.11 -13.88
C ARG A 340 -12.00 2.82 -14.65
N LEU A 341 -13.17 2.20 -14.70
CA LEU A 341 -14.31 2.69 -15.47
C LEU A 341 -15.42 3.16 -14.54
N SER A 342 -16.21 4.14 -14.98
CA SER A 342 -17.47 4.58 -14.38
C SER A 342 -18.40 5.06 -15.48
N ASP A 343 -19.66 4.60 -15.45
CA ASP A 343 -20.76 5.04 -16.33
C ASP A 343 -20.36 5.20 -17.80
N LEU A 344 -20.32 4.09 -18.54
CA LEU A 344 -19.81 4.07 -19.91
C LEU A 344 -20.86 3.53 -20.87
N GLN A 345 -21.17 4.30 -21.90
CA GLN A 345 -21.94 3.86 -23.06
C GLN A 345 -21.05 3.83 -24.30
N ALA A 346 -20.91 2.66 -24.91
CA ALA A 346 -20.16 2.39 -26.13
C ALA A 346 -20.89 1.34 -26.98
N ARG A 347 -20.47 1.11 -28.23
CA ARG A 347 -20.92 -0.06 -29.00
C ARG A 347 -20.13 -1.29 -28.56
N ASP A 348 -18.79 -1.19 -28.61
CA ASP A 348 -17.87 -2.28 -28.30
C ASP A 348 -16.74 -1.80 -27.36
N ILE A 349 -16.32 -2.63 -26.41
CA ILE A 349 -15.14 -2.38 -25.58
C ILE A 349 -14.21 -3.58 -25.60
N THR A 350 -12.92 -3.35 -25.80
CA THR A 350 -11.85 -4.31 -25.52
C THR A 350 -10.90 -3.71 -24.50
N ALA A 351 -10.72 -4.36 -23.35
CA ALA A 351 -9.84 -3.88 -22.28
C ALA A 351 -8.83 -4.96 -21.87
N ASP A 352 -7.55 -4.57 -21.79
CA ASP A 352 -6.48 -5.45 -21.31
C ASP A 352 -6.67 -5.76 -19.81
N GLU A 353 -6.94 -4.74 -19.00
CA GLU A 353 -7.16 -4.92 -17.57
C GLU A 353 -8.18 -3.92 -17.03
N ILE A 354 -9.19 -4.40 -16.32
CA ILE A 354 -10.15 -3.58 -15.57
C ILE A 354 -9.96 -3.82 -14.09
N VAL A 355 -9.76 -2.73 -13.33
CA VAL A 355 -9.63 -2.75 -11.87
C VAL A 355 -10.93 -2.28 -11.25
N LEU A 356 -11.63 -3.18 -10.55
CA LEU A 356 -12.86 -2.85 -9.85
C LEU A 356 -12.59 -1.92 -8.67
N SER A 357 -13.24 -0.74 -8.71
CA SER A 357 -13.30 0.20 -7.60
C SER A 357 -14.45 -0.15 -6.64
N SER A 358 -14.53 0.52 -5.48
CA SER A 358 -15.56 0.24 -4.46
C SER A 358 -16.99 0.68 -4.86
N TYR A 359 -17.18 1.17 -6.08
CA TYR A 359 -18.44 1.73 -6.57
C TYR A 359 -19.08 0.83 -7.64
N ILE A 360 -20.36 1.08 -7.92
CA ILE A 360 -21.08 0.41 -9.00
C ILE A 360 -20.67 1.07 -10.32
N ILE A 361 -20.31 0.26 -11.30
CA ILE A 361 -19.90 0.71 -12.64
C ILE A 361 -21.01 0.32 -13.62
N SER A 362 -21.77 1.28 -14.16
CA SER A 362 -22.72 0.99 -15.23
C SER A 362 -22.01 0.96 -16.58
N ILE A 363 -22.09 -0.15 -17.32
CA ILE A 363 -21.55 -0.25 -18.68
C ILE A 363 -22.67 -0.70 -19.63
N ASP A 364 -22.97 0.15 -20.61
CA ASP A 364 -23.95 -0.10 -21.66
C ASP A 364 -23.22 -0.29 -22.99
N VAL A 365 -23.06 -1.56 -23.38
CA VAL A 365 -22.39 -1.98 -24.62
C VAL A 365 -23.06 -3.18 -25.26
N ASP A 366 -22.84 -3.38 -26.55
CA ASP A 366 -23.32 -4.55 -27.29
C ASP A 366 -22.37 -5.75 -27.07
N ASP A 367 -21.05 -5.54 -27.22
CA ASP A 367 -20.01 -6.55 -27.00
C ASP A 367 -18.85 -6.02 -26.14
N MET A 368 -18.33 -6.87 -25.25
CA MET A 368 -17.26 -6.52 -24.31
C MET A 368 -16.22 -7.63 -24.17
N LEU A 369 -14.96 -7.33 -24.44
CA LEU A 369 -13.82 -8.20 -24.17
C LEU A 369 -12.99 -7.66 -23.01
N ILE A 370 -12.79 -8.49 -21.98
CA ILE A 370 -11.91 -8.20 -20.85
C ILE A 370 -10.83 -9.28 -20.80
N GLU A 371 -9.58 -8.88 -21.01
CA GLU A 371 -8.45 -9.82 -20.89
C GLU A 371 -8.19 -10.17 -19.42
N ARG A 372 -8.20 -9.19 -18.51
CA ARG A 372 -8.07 -9.40 -17.06
C ARG A 372 -9.01 -8.52 -16.24
N LEU A 373 -9.72 -9.12 -15.28
CA LEU A 373 -10.55 -8.41 -14.31
C LEU A 373 -9.94 -8.53 -12.90
N ILE A 374 -9.52 -7.40 -12.32
CA ILE A 374 -8.99 -7.35 -10.95
C ILE A 374 -10.10 -6.98 -9.96
N ILE A 375 -10.37 -7.88 -9.03
CA ILE A 375 -11.38 -7.72 -7.98
C ILE A 375 -10.67 -7.32 -6.68
N SER A 376 -10.68 -6.02 -6.38
CA SER A 376 -10.04 -5.46 -5.18
C SER A 376 -11.02 -5.09 -4.06
N SER A 377 -12.29 -4.90 -4.39
CA SER A 377 -13.30 -4.28 -3.51
C SER A 377 -14.70 -4.87 -3.74
N TYR A 378 -15.74 -4.29 -3.14
CA TYR A 378 -17.14 -4.75 -3.24
C TYR A 378 -17.90 -4.21 -4.46
N GLY A 379 -17.28 -3.36 -5.28
CA GLY A 379 -17.92 -2.85 -6.48
C GLY A 379 -18.16 -3.93 -7.53
N TYR A 380 -19.02 -3.62 -8.49
CA TYR A 380 -19.37 -4.53 -9.58
C TYR A 380 -19.67 -3.74 -10.85
N ILE A 381 -19.45 -4.41 -11.99
CA ILE A 381 -19.88 -3.94 -13.30
C ILE A 381 -21.34 -4.37 -13.49
N GLN A 382 -22.20 -3.40 -13.77
CA GLN A 382 -23.59 -3.63 -14.15
C GLN A 382 -23.68 -3.55 -15.68
N LEU A 383 -24.01 -4.68 -16.31
CA LEU A 383 -24.29 -4.80 -17.74
C LEU A 383 -25.79 -4.89 -17.98
N LYS A 384 -26.23 -4.59 -19.21
CA LYS A 384 -27.58 -4.95 -19.66
C LYS A 384 -27.65 -6.47 -19.90
N ASN A 385 -28.84 -7.05 -19.77
CA ASN A 385 -29.04 -8.49 -19.98
C ASN A 385 -28.79 -8.94 -21.44
N THR A 386 -28.73 -7.99 -22.38
CA THR A 386 -28.45 -8.24 -23.80
C THR A 386 -26.98 -8.13 -24.16
N THR A 387 -26.15 -7.56 -23.29
CA THR A 387 -24.72 -7.35 -23.54
C THR A 387 -23.99 -8.69 -23.59
N LEU A 388 -23.30 -8.98 -24.69
CA LEU A 388 -22.38 -10.12 -24.75
C LEU A 388 -21.05 -9.71 -24.15
N TYR A 389 -20.43 -10.59 -23.36
CA TYR A 389 -19.07 -10.34 -22.89
C TYR A 389 -18.20 -11.59 -22.89
N ARG A 390 -16.90 -11.41 -23.05
CA ARG A 390 -15.87 -12.44 -22.90
C ARG A 390 -14.86 -11.99 -21.86
N LEU A 391 -14.54 -12.87 -20.90
CA LEU A 391 -13.56 -12.63 -19.86
C LEU A 391 -12.50 -13.73 -19.90
N LYS A 392 -11.21 -13.39 -19.99
CA LYS A 392 -10.14 -14.40 -20.05
C LYS A 392 -9.55 -14.75 -18.69
N LEU A 393 -9.36 -13.77 -17.80
CA LEU A 393 -8.78 -13.98 -16.47
C LEU A 393 -9.51 -13.17 -15.40
N VAL A 394 -9.95 -13.84 -14.34
CA VAL A 394 -10.36 -13.21 -13.08
C VAL A 394 -9.19 -13.26 -12.10
N TYR A 395 -8.87 -12.12 -11.49
CA TYR A 395 -7.83 -11.99 -10.49
C TYR A 395 -8.37 -11.39 -9.20
N LEU A 396 -8.30 -12.13 -8.10
CA LEU A 396 -8.86 -11.74 -6.81
C LEU A 396 -7.77 -11.26 -5.83
N GLN A 397 -7.90 -10.03 -5.34
CA GLN A 397 -7.00 -9.46 -4.33
C GLN A 397 -7.49 -9.79 -2.90
N PRO A 398 -6.60 -9.80 -1.89
CA PRO A 398 -6.87 -10.34 -0.56
C PRO A 398 -7.65 -9.34 0.27
N THR A 399 -8.96 -9.24 0.03
CA THR A 399 -9.82 -8.31 0.77
C THR A 399 -10.97 -8.93 1.52
N GLN A 400 -11.39 -10.20 1.27
CA GLN A 400 -12.19 -11.05 2.19
C GLN A 400 -12.67 -12.37 1.53
N PHE A 401 -12.97 -13.39 2.35
CA PHE A 401 -13.31 -14.77 1.95
C PHE A 401 -14.77 -14.97 1.48
N GLU A 402 -15.45 -13.90 1.05
CA GLU A 402 -16.87 -13.92 0.65
C GLU A 402 -17.03 -14.14 -0.85
N THR A 403 -18.15 -14.74 -1.27
CA THR A 403 -18.56 -14.76 -2.68
C THR A 403 -18.81 -13.33 -3.16
N ARG A 404 -18.07 -12.91 -4.20
CA ARG A 404 -18.23 -11.63 -4.87
C ARG A 404 -19.05 -11.81 -6.14
N ASN A 405 -19.82 -10.79 -6.49
CA ASN A 405 -20.54 -10.73 -7.77
C ASN A 405 -19.99 -9.55 -8.59
N PRO A 406 -18.78 -9.70 -9.18
CA PRO A 406 -18.06 -8.62 -9.86
C PRO A 406 -18.71 -8.14 -11.18
N ILE A 407 -19.56 -8.96 -11.81
CA ILE A 407 -20.30 -8.58 -13.02
C ILE A 407 -21.74 -9.03 -12.88
N ARG A 408 -22.70 -8.11 -12.96
CA ARG A 408 -24.14 -8.35 -12.92
C ARG A 408 -24.77 -8.11 -14.28
N GLY A 409 -25.69 -8.99 -14.68
CA GLY A 409 -26.26 -8.98 -16.03
C GLY A 409 -25.27 -9.45 -17.09
N GLY A 410 -25.59 -9.17 -18.37
CA GLY A 410 -24.83 -9.63 -19.52
C GLY A 410 -24.86 -11.16 -19.73
N ILE A 411 -24.31 -11.61 -20.85
CA ILE A 411 -24.20 -13.02 -21.23
C ILE A 411 -22.72 -13.35 -21.42
N LEU A 412 -22.15 -14.14 -20.51
CA LEU A 412 -20.77 -14.60 -20.64
C LEU A 412 -20.66 -15.59 -21.81
N THR A 413 -19.82 -15.25 -22.77
CA THR A 413 -19.45 -16.13 -23.88
C THR A 413 -18.16 -16.88 -23.54
N ARG A 414 -18.11 -18.17 -23.92
CA ARG A 414 -16.95 -19.07 -23.71
C ARG A 414 -16.49 -19.21 -22.24
N PRO A 415 -17.38 -19.58 -21.30
CA PRO A 415 -17.02 -19.77 -19.89
C PRO A 415 -15.90 -20.81 -19.68
N SER A 416 -15.74 -21.77 -20.58
CA SER A 416 -14.68 -22.80 -20.52
C SER A 416 -13.26 -22.27 -20.72
N GLU A 417 -13.09 -21.07 -21.30
CA GLU A 417 -11.78 -20.44 -21.53
C GLU A 417 -11.34 -19.55 -20.35
N LEU A 418 -12.23 -19.32 -19.37
CA LEU A 418 -11.99 -18.43 -18.25
C LEU A 418 -11.02 -19.03 -17.24
N LYS A 419 -9.94 -18.30 -16.97
CA LYS A 419 -8.98 -18.61 -15.90
C LYS A 419 -9.29 -17.81 -14.64
N ALA A 420 -8.93 -18.34 -13.48
CA ALA A 420 -9.11 -17.68 -12.19
C ALA A 420 -7.85 -17.81 -11.34
N ASP A 421 -7.44 -16.72 -10.70
CA ASP A 421 -6.24 -16.66 -9.85
C ASP A 421 -6.40 -15.62 -8.72
N SER A 422 -5.51 -15.63 -7.74
CA SER A 422 -5.51 -14.70 -6.61
C SER A 422 -4.11 -14.41 -6.08
N ASP A 423 -3.92 -13.33 -5.33
CA ASP A 423 -2.64 -13.08 -4.64
C ASP A 423 -2.25 -14.24 -3.70
N CYS A 424 -3.24 -14.95 -3.15
CA CYS A 424 -3.04 -16.04 -2.20
C CYS A 424 -2.54 -17.35 -2.83
N SER A 425 -2.72 -17.55 -4.14
CA SER A 425 -2.28 -18.77 -4.84
C SER A 425 -0.76 -18.94 -4.80
N THR A 426 -0.02 -17.82 -4.79
CA THR A 426 1.45 -17.80 -4.73
C THR A 426 2.00 -17.99 -3.31
N VAL A 427 1.21 -17.67 -2.29
CA VAL A 427 1.65 -17.64 -0.89
C VAL A 427 1.23 -18.90 -0.14
N VAL A 428 0.05 -19.45 -0.43
CA VAL A 428 -0.49 -20.62 0.27
C VAL A 428 -0.95 -21.67 -0.73
N ASN A 429 -0.24 -22.80 -0.72
CA ASN A 429 -0.58 -23.97 -1.52
C ASN A 429 -1.99 -24.50 -1.18
N GLY A 430 -2.74 -24.87 -2.21
CA GLY A 430 -4.09 -25.42 -2.08
C GLY A 430 -5.20 -24.37 -1.94
N SER A 431 -4.88 -23.07 -2.03
CA SER A 431 -5.88 -22.03 -2.25
C SER A 431 -6.33 -22.04 -3.71
N THR A 432 -7.62 -21.80 -3.94
CA THR A 432 -8.20 -21.75 -5.30
C THR A 432 -9.23 -20.63 -5.41
N VAL A 433 -9.58 -20.25 -6.63
CA VAL A 433 -10.67 -19.31 -6.91
C VAL A 433 -11.74 -20.06 -7.70
N SER A 434 -12.93 -20.17 -7.12
CA SER A 434 -14.09 -20.74 -7.79
C SER A 434 -14.82 -19.65 -8.54
N VAL A 435 -15.18 -19.93 -9.79
CA VAL A 435 -15.97 -19.02 -10.62
C VAL A 435 -17.22 -19.74 -11.08
N ASN A 436 -18.38 -19.15 -10.80
CA ASN A 436 -19.68 -19.64 -11.21
C ASN A 436 -20.43 -18.56 -11.99
N THR A 437 -21.31 -18.95 -12.90
CA THR A 437 -22.12 -18.01 -13.69
C THR A 437 -23.56 -18.47 -13.73
N ASN A 438 -24.50 -17.54 -13.52
CA ASN A 438 -25.92 -17.80 -13.66
C ASN A 438 -26.59 -16.68 -14.48
N ALA A 439 -27.92 -16.70 -14.59
CA ALA A 439 -28.68 -15.69 -15.34
C ALA A 439 -28.59 -14.25 -14.79
N THR A 440 -28.09 -14.08 -13.56
CA THR A 440 -27.98 -12.78 -12.87
C THR A 440 -26.56 -12.22 -12.81
N GLY A 441 -25.53 -13.00 -13.12
CA GLY A 441 -24.15 -12.51 -13.18
C GLY A 441 -23.04 -13.55 -13.04
N LEU A 442 -21.82 -13.05 -12.89
CA LEU A 442 -20.58 -13.76 -12.61
C LEU A 442 -20.30 -13.74 -11.11
N TYR A 443 -20.09 -14.90 -10.50
CA TYR A 443 -19.81 -15.08 -9.08
C TYR A 443 -18.39 -15.61 -8.92
N VAL A 444 -17.62 -14.97 -8.06
CA VAL A 444 -16.22 -15.29 -7.79
C VAL A 444 -16.05 -15.49 -6.31
N THR A 445 -15.62 -16.69 -5.91
CA THR A 445 -15.45 -17.07 -4.51
C THR A 445 -14.01 -17.49 -4.28
N TYR A 446 -13.34 -16.84 -3.34
CA TYR A 446 -12.06 -17.32 -2.84
C TYR A 446 -12.27 -18.57 -1.99
N VAL A 447 -11.52 -19.63 -2.28
CA VAL A 447 -11.54 -20.88 -1.52
C VAL A 447 -10.23 -20.99 -0.76
N PRO A 448 -10.23 -20.73 0.56
CA PRO A 448 -9.03 -20.93 1.36
C PRO A 448 -8.66 -22.41 1.43
N PRO A 449 -7.37 -22.72 1.65
CA PRO A 449 -6.97 -24.09 1.88
C PRO A 449 -7.48 -24.58 3.24
N THR A 450 -7.67 -25.89 3.37
CA THR A 450 -8.02 -26.54 4.63
C THR A 450 -6.98 -26.20 5.72
N PRO A 451 -7.39 -25.81 6.95
CA PRO A 451 -6.46 -25.50 8.02
C PRO A 451 -5.53 -26.68 8.28
N ARG A 452 -4.25 -26.40 8.55
CA ARG A 452 -3.27 -27.45 8.84
C ARG A 452 -3.53 -27.98 10.26
N ILE A 453 -4.19 -29.12 10.33
CA ILE A 453 -4.47 -29.87 11.56
C ILE A 453 -3.40 -30.97 11.71
N SER A 454 -2.72 -31.02 12.86
CA SER A 454 -1.65 -32.00 13.10
C SER A 454 -2.21 -33.37 13.50
N LEU A 455 -3.20 -33.37 14.40
CA LEU A 455 -3.85 -34.57 14.93
C LEU A 455 -5.18 -34.20 15.59
N GLY A 456 -5.98 -35.22 15.92
CA GLY A 456 -7.12 -35.12 16.81
C GLY A 456 -7.06 -36.09 17.99
N TYR A 457 -7.90 -35.88 19.00
CA TYR A 457 -8.09 -36.80 20.13
C TYR A 457 -9.50 -36.64 20.72
N SER A 458 -10.04 -37.66 21.39
CA SER A 458 -11.38 -37.64 21.99
C SER A 458 -11.38 -37.97 23.47
N ASP A 459 -12.23 -37.32 24.27
CA ASP A 459 -12.47 -37.68 25.68
C ASP A 459 -13.78 -38.47 25.88
N GLY A 460 -14.47 -38.80 24.79
CA GLY A 460 -15.76 -39.48 24.78
C GLY A 460 -16.99 -38.58 24.96
N SER A 461 -16.80 -37.32 25.32
CA SER A 461 -17.84 -36.29 25.20
C SER A 461 -17.59 -35.40 23.97
N TYR A 462 -16.31 -35.09 23.72
CA TYR A 462 -15.86 -34.21 22.66
C TYR A 462 -14.63 -34.77 21.96
N THR A 463 -14.53 -34.47 20.68
CA THR A 463 -13.35 -34.69 19.86
C THR A 463 -12.71 -33.34 19.55
N TYR A 464 -11.39 -33.29 19.73
CA TYR A 464 -10.55 -32.10 19.65
C TYR A 464 -9.61 -32.24 18.46
N LEU A 465 -9.49 -31.20 17.63
CA LEU A 465 -8.58 -31.17 16.47
C LEU A 465 -7.53 -30.07 16.66
N ARG A 466 -6.25 -30.46 16.69
CA ARG A 466 -5.13 -29.56 17.01
C ARG A 466 -4.58 -28.87 15.77
N LEU A 467 -4.45 -27.56 15.82
CA LEU A 467 -3.85 -26.74 14.75
C LEU A 467 -2.32 -26.63 14.88
N VAL A 468 -1.59 -26.63 13.76
CA VAL A 468 -0.12 -26.68 13.73
C VAL A 468 0.57 -25.41 14.23
N ASN A 469 0.03 -24.19 14.01
CA ASN A 469 0.53 -22.92 14.59
C ASN A 469 -0.36 -21.73 14.15
N ARG A 470 -0.38 -20.61 14.91
CA ARG A 470 -1.08 -19.35 14.56
C ARG A 470 -0.17 -18.31 13.87
N TYR A 471 1.15 -18.48 13.90
CA TYR A 471 2.13 -17.44 13.52
C TYR A 471 2.74 -17.58 12.13
N ALA A 472 1.97 -17.96 11.13
CA ALA A 472 2.36 -17.56 9.78
C ALA A 472 2.04 -16.06 9.62
N TYR A 473 3.07 -15.28 9.25
CA TYR A 473 3.13 -13.82 9.07
C TYR A 473 1.82 -13.13 8.60
N TYR A 474 1.71 -11.81 8.83
CA TYR A 474 0.56 -10.93 8.49
C TYR A 474 -0.12 -11.22 7.12
N TYR A 475 0.64 -11.62 6.10
CA TYR A 475 0.12 -12.03 4.78
C TYR A 475 -0.68 -13.34 4.79
N ASN A 476 -0.27 -14.34 5.59
CA ASN A 476 -0.95 -15.63 5.66
C ASN A 476 -2.35 -15.48 6.29
N ARG A 477 -2.54 -14.56 7.24
CA ARG A 477 -3.85 -14.31 7.87
C ARG A 477 -4.97 -13.89 6.90
N ARG A 478 -4.64 -13.34 5.73
CA ARG A 478 -5.65 -12.96 4.71
C ARG A 478 -5.96 -14.08 3.71
N CYS A 479 -5.16 -15.15 3.72
CA CYS A 479 -5.28 -16.26 2.77
C CYS A 479 -5.81 -17.55 3.41
N VAL A 480 -5.86 -17.65 4.75
CA VAL A 480 -6.41 -18.79 5.49
C VAL A 480 -7.50 -18.37 6.47
N ASP A 481 -8.59 -19.14 6.55
CA ASP A 481 -9.69 -18.90 7.49
C ASP A 481 -9.61 -19.85 8.71
N SER A 482 -8.52 -19.78 9.47
CA SER A 482 -8.33 -20.65 10.64
C SER A 482 -9.30 -20.34 11.80
N SER A 483 -9.90 -19.15 11.83
CA SER A 483 -10.87 -18.76 12.84
C SER A 483 -12.30 -19.18 12.49
N LEU A 484 -12.52 -19.67 11.26
CA LEU A 484 -13.82 -20.10 10.74
C LEU A 484 -14.86 -18.95 10.77
N LEU A 485 -14.42 -17.75 10.39
CA LEU A 485 -15.29 -16.57 10.33
C LEU A 485 -16.21 -16.60 9.11
N TYR A 486 -15.76 -17.19 8.01
CA TYR A 486 -16.45 -17.20 6.72
C TYR A 486 -16.75 -18.61 6.22
N HIS A 487 -16.00 -19.60 6.70
CA HIS A 487 -16.13 -21.01 6.34
C HIS A 487 -16.51 -21.86 7.54
N LYS A 488 -17.23 -22.96 7.28
CA LYS A 488 -17.48 -24.03 8.24
C LYS A 488 -16.46 -25.13 8.00
N LEU A 489 -15.80 -25.58 9.07
CA LEU A 489 -15.02 -26.80 9.03
C LEU A 489 -15.98 -28.00 9.07
N VAL A 490 -15.87 -28.85 8.07
CA VAL A 490 -16.67 -30.07 7.94
C VAL A 490 -15.78 -31.27 8.19
N VAL A 491 -16.18 -32.09 9.15
CA VAL A 491 -15.47 -33.32 9.51
C VAL A 491 -16.29 -34.51 9.04
N ARG A 492 -15.74 -35.32 8.15
CA ARG A 492 -16.35 -36.54 7.63
C ARG A 492 -15.63 -37.75 8.21
N GLY A 493 -16.39 -38.59 8.90
CA GLY A 493 -15.93 -39.91 9.35
C GLY A 493 -16.76 -41.03 8.70
N PRO A 494 -16.46 -42.30 9.02
CA PRO A 494 -17.25 -43.45 8.57
C PRO A 494 -18.74 -43.35 8.98
N GLU A 495 -19.03 -42.68 10.09
CA GLU A 495 -20.37 -42.46 10.64
C GLU A 495 -21.16 -41.32 9.94
N GLY A 496 -20.52 -40.58 9.03
CA GLY A 496 -21.11 -39.41 8.36
C GLY A 496 -20.46 -38.06 8.73
N GLN A 497 -21.19 -36.97 8.46
CA GLN A 497 -20.72 -35.59 8.60
C GLN A 497 -20.99 -35.03 10.01
N ARG A 498 -19.97 -34.36 10.57
CA ARG A 498 -20.02 -33.72 11.90
C ARG A 498 -19.70 -32.24 11.80
N ASN A 499 -20.42 -31.44 12.58
CA ASN A 499 -20.22 -30.00 12.69
C ASN A 499 -19.42 -29.68 13.95
N LEU A 500 -18.65 -28.59 13.90
CA LEU A 500 -17.97 -28.07 15.08
C LEU A 500 -18.97 -27.53 16.11
N THR A 501 -18.64 -27.74 17.38
CA THR A 501 -19.37 -27.19 18.52
C THR A 501 -18.75 -25.88 19.03
N GLN A 502 -17.46 -25.66 18.76
CA GLN A 502 -16.76 -24.45 19.19
C GLN A 502 -15.56 -24.11 18.28
N SER A 503 -15.49 -22.85 17.85
CA SER A 503 -14.32 -22.24 17.16
C SER A 503 -13.12 -22.14 18.12
N PRO A 504 -11.88 -22.00 17.62
CA PRO A 504 -10.71 -22.46 18.36
C PRO A 504 -10.51 -21.67 19.66
N LEU A 505 -10.55 -22.38 20.78
CA LEU A 505 -10.19 -21.84 22.09
C LEU A 505 -8.66 -21.84 22.25
N TYR A 506 -8.15 -20.90 23.05
CA TYR A 506 -6.83 -21.05 23.65
C TYR A 506 -6.87 -22.33 24.49
N GLY A 507 -6.03 -23.32 24.18
CA GLY A 507 -5.89 -24.48 25.06
C GLY A 507 -5.47 -24.02 26.45
N TYR A 508 -5.94 -24.72 27.48
CA TYR A 508 -5.61 -24.43 28.88
C TYR A 508 -4.08 -24.45 29.16
N ASP A 509 -3.29 -25.06 28.26
CA ASP A 509 -1.82 -25.19 28.37
C ASP A 509 -1.01 -24.25 27.46
N GLY A 510 -1.62 -23.18 26.93
CA GLY A 510 -0.86 -22.02 26.47
C GLY A 510 -0.25 -22.06 25.06
N ASP A 511 -0.01 -23.24 24.48
CA ASP A 511 0.86 -23.37 23.29
C ASP A 511 0.16 -23.86 22.00
N PHE A 512 -1.13 -24.21 22.02
CA PHE A 512 -1.85 -24.68 20.83
C PHE A 512 -3.34 -24.32 20.83
N TYR A 513 -3.93 -24.30 19.63
CA TYR A 513 -5.35 -24.06 19.38
C TYR A 513 -6.04 -25.37 19.01
N VAL A 514 -7.25 -25.58 19.53
CA VAL A 514 -8.05 -26.78 19.24
C VAL A 514 -9.44 -26.40 18.73
N TYR A 515 -9.87 -27.03 17.63
CA TYR A 515 -11.29 -27.09 17.30
C TYR A 515 -11.96 -28.18 18.13
N ARG A 516 -13.23 -27.99 18.46
CA ARG A 516 -14.00 -28.95 19.26
C ARG A 516 -15.28 -29.32 18.54
N LEU A 517 -15.61 -30.60 18.55
CA LEU A 517 -16.86 -31.18 18.07
C LEU A 517 -17.36 -32.25 19.04
N TYR A 518 -18.64 -32.63 18.97
CA TYR A 518 -19.16 -33.74 19.77
C TYR A 518 -18.52 -35.06 19.35
N ALA A 519 -18.20 -35.88 20.35
CA ALA A 519 -17.75 -37.23 20.13
C ALA A 519 -18.89 -38.09 19.56
N THR A 520 -18.56 -39.04 18.66
CA THR A 520 -19.51 -40.08 18.24
C THR A 520 -19.66 -41.14 19.33
N PRO A 521 -20.73 -41.96 19.35
CA PRO A 521 -20.93 -42.96 20.42
C PRO A 521 -19.81 -44.00 20.55
N ASP A 522 -19.06 -44.24 19.47
CA ASP A 522 -17.87 -45.10 19.41
C ASP A 522 -16.58 -44.40 19.87
N GLU A 523 -16.59 -43.07 19.98
CA GLU A 523 -15.44 -42.28 20.41
C GLU A 523 -15.35 -42.22 21.94
N ASN A 524 -14.19 -42.57 22.47
CA ASN A 524 -13.77 -42.42 23.86
C ASN A 524 -12.28 -42.04 23.97
N ASP A 525 -11.78 -41.94 25.20
CA ASP A 525 -10.38 -41.67 25.57
C ASP A 525 -9.32 -42.55 24.87
N CYS A 526 -9.72 -43.72 24.34
CA CYS A 526 -8.87 -44.71 23.68
C CYS A 526 -9.07 -44.85 22.16
N THR A 527 -9.84 -43.94 21.55
CA THR A 527 -10.15 -44.00 20.10
C THR A 527 -8.92 -43.82 19.22
N ARG A 528 -8.78 -44.67 18.21
CA ARG A 528 -7.91 -44.45 17.05
C ARG A 528 -8.76 -44.58 15.78
N LYS A 529 -8.80 -43.53 14.96
CA LYS A 529 -9.39 -43.56 13.62
C LYS A 529 -8.90 -42.38 12.79
N ASP A 530 -9.13 -42.43 11.49
CA ASP A 530 -8.83 -41.29 10.61
C ASP A 530 -10.14 -40.61 10.17
N ILE A 531 -10.09 -39.30 10.04
CA ILE A 531 -11.21 -38.47 9.61
C ILE A 531 -10.77 -37.58 8.44
N ASN A 532 -11.68 -37.26 7.55
CA ASN A 532 -11.43 -36.27 6.51
C ASN A 532 -11.97 -34.92 6.96
N VAL A 533 -11.19 -33.87 6.71
CA VAL A 533 -11.55 -32.51 7.06
C VAL A 533 -11.47 -31.63 5.82
N SER A 534 -12.49 -30.81 5.61
CA SER A 534 -12.48 -29.75 4.60
C SER A 534 -13.15 -28.48 5.15
N LEU A 535 -12.88 -27.35 4.49
CA LEU A 535 -13.64 -26.12 4.67
C LEU A 535 -14.72 -26.07 3.62
N ILE A 536 -15.93 -25.72 4.05
CA ILE A 536 -17.06 -25.43 3.18
C ILE A 536 -17.52 -24.01 3.43
N SER A 537 -17.82 -23.26 2.36
CA SER A 537 -18.42 -21.93 2.47
C SER A 537 -19.69 -21.95 3.32
N THR A 538 -19.93 -20.87 4.08
CA THR A 538 -21.15 -20.72 4.89
C THR A 538 -22.36 -20.24 4.10
N GLY A 539 -22.18 -19.80 2.85
CA GLY A 539 -23.23 -19.27 1.97
C GLY A 539 -23.92 -20.30 1.08
N ASP A 540 -24.75 -19.82 0.15
CA ASP A 540 -25.63 -20.63 -0.71
C ASP A 540 -24.88 -21.49 -1.76
N ASP A 541 -23.69 -21.05 -2.18
CA ASP A 541 -22.81 -21.82 -3.06
C ASP A 541 -21.81 -22.65 -2.22
N VAL A 542 -22.06 -23.95 -2.14
CA VAL A 542 -21.23 -24.92 -1.40
C VAL A 542 -19.92 -25.18 -2.15
N VAL A 543 -18.94 -24.31 -1.96
CA VAL A 543 -17.57 -24.57 -2.43
C VAL A 543 -16.75 -25.17 -1.29
N SER A 544 -16.08 -26.29 -1.56
CA SER A 544 -15.26 -27.02 -0.59
C SER A 544 -13.78 -26.91 -0.95
N SER A 545 -12.94 -26.70 0.07
CA SER A 545 -11.50 -26.89 -0.05
C SER A 545 -11.17 -28.39 -0.22
N PRO A 546 -9.94 -28.73 -0.67
CA PRO A 546 -9.49 -30.12 -0.74
C PRO A 546 -9.56 -30.82 0.62
N GLU A 547 -10.06 -32.06 0.63
CA GLU A 547 -10.10 -32.86 1.86
C GLU A 547 -8.69 -33.21 2.35
N VAL A 548 -8.47 -33.08 3.66
CA VAL A 548 -7.24 -33.49 4.34
C VAL A 548 -7.59 -34.58 5.35
N THR A 549 -6.92 -35.72 5.24
CA THR A 549 -7.05 -36.81 6.22
C THR A 549 -6.27 -36.46 7.49
N VAL A 550 -6.96 -36.46 8.62
CA VAL A 550 -6.43 -36.17 9.95
C VAL A 550 -6.57 -37.40 10.83
N PRO A 551 -5.49 -37.88 11.45
CA PRO A 551 -5.56 -38.98 12.41
C PRO A 551 -6.10 -38.50 13.77
N ILE A 552 -7.10 -39.20 14.29
CA ILE A 552 -7.52 -39.16 15.70
C ILE A 552 -6.73 -40.23 16.44
N TYR A 553 -6.01 -39.82 17.48
CA TYR A 553 -5.23 -40.68 18.36
C TYR A 553 -5.86 -40.77 19.76
N PRO A 554 -5.55 -41.84 20.53
CA PRO A 554 -6.05 -42.00 21.90
C PRO A 554 -5.65 -40.81 22.78
N ARG A 555 -6.63 -40.13 23.38
CA ARG A 555 -6.38 -38.96 24.25
C ARG A 555 -5.47 -39.30 25.42
N LYS A 556 -5.66 -40.47 26.04
CA LYS A 556 -4.82 -40.93 27.15
C LYS A 556 -3.35 -41.13 26.76
N ILE A 557 -3.04 -41.21 25.46
CA ILE A 557 -1.68 -41.28 24.91
C ILE A 557 -1.19 -39.89 24.50
N VAL A 558 -1.99 -39.17 23.70
CA VAL A 558 -1.64 -37.83 23.20
C VAL A 558 -1.41 -36.88 24.36
N LEU A 559 -2.33 -36.81 25.32
CA LEU A 559 -2.18 -35.98 26.52
C LEU A 559 -1.43 -36.70 27.65
N SER A 560 -0.83 -37.87 27.38
CA SER A 560 0.01 -38.54 28.36
C SER A 560 1.27 -37.71 28.57
N THR A 561 1.25 -36.89 29.62
CA THR A 561 2.44 -36.20 30.05
C THR A 561 3.24 -37.17 30.89
N PHE A 562 4.21 -37.81 30.26
CA PHE A 562 5.28 -38.43 31.03
C PHE A 562 6.11 -37.30 31.64
N TYR A 563 6.25 -37.30 32.96
CA TYR A 563 6.97 -36.27 33.72
C TYR A 563 8.40 -36.77 34.00
N PRO A 564 9.38 -36.51 33.10
CA PRO A 564 10.76 -36.93 33.28
C PRO A 564 11.50 -36.13 34.35
N TRP A 565 10.85 -35.13 34.93
CA TRP A 565 11.39 -34.31 36.02
C TRP A 565 10.99 -34.87 37.39
N GLY A 566 10.69 -36.17 37.41
CA GLY A 566 10.17 -36.95 38.52
C GLY A 566 10.64 -36.47 39.89
N PHE A 567 9.70 -36.40 40.82
CA PHE A 567 9.93 -36.21 42.25
C PHE A 567 11.23 -36.88 42.67
N TYR A 568 12.25 -36.10 42.98
CA TYR A 568 13.63 -36.58 43.01
C TYR A 568 13.95 -37.40 44.28
N ASN A 569 12.93 -37.96 44.91
CA ASN A 569 13.04 -39.00 45.92
C ASN A 569 12.60 -40.38 45.41
N GLU A 570 12.27 -40.53 44.12
CA GLU A 570 12.24 -41.83 43.45
C GLU A 570 13.56 -42.08 42.73
N THR A 571 14.25 -43.16 43.07
CA THR A 571 15.53 -43.63 42.46
C THR A 571 15.42 -44.02 40.98
N ASP A 572 14.23 -43.83 40.42
CA ASP A 572 13.73 -44.54 39.27
C ASP A 572 13.51 -43.59 38.08
N PHE A 573 13.75 -42.28 38.20
CA PHE A 573 13.85 -41.36 37.06
C PHE A 573 14.60 -40.06 37.45
N SER A 574 15.63 -39.64 36.71
CA SER A 574 16.29 -38.33 36.93
C SER A 574 16.89 -37.72 35.67
N MET A 575 16.93 -36.39 35.59
CA MET A 575 17.62 -35.64 34.53
C MET A 575 18.64 -34.68 35.15
N ALA A 576 19.89 -34.74 34.72
CA ALA A 576 20.97 -33.89 35.23
C ALA A 576 21.87 -33.37 34.11
N ALA A 577 22.19 -32.07 34.13
CA ALA A 577 23.26 -31.53 33.30
C ALA A 577 24.61 -32.04 33.83
N LEU A 578 25.42 -32.64 32.96
CA LEU A 578 26.73 -33.17 33.33
C LEU A 578 27.75 -32.03 33.47
N ALA A 579 28.71 -32.22 34.38
CA ALA A 579 29.78 -31.26 34.67
C ALA A 579 31.13 -31.73 34.08
N GLU A 580 32.13 -30.87 34.20
CA GLU A 580 33.54 -31.17 33.87
C GLU A 580 33.75 -31.66 32.43
N LYS A 581 34.31 -32.87 32.24
CA LYS A 581 34.68 -33.41 30.92
C LYS A 581 33.47 -33.71 30.01
N ASP A 582 32.29 -33.85 30.62
CA ASP A 582 31.03 -34.12 29.91
C ASP A 582 30.11 -32.88 29.86
N ALA A 583 30.64 -31.69 30.17
CA ALA A 583 29.89 -30.43 30.17
C ALA A 583 29.16 -30.19 28.83
N GLY A 584 27.87 -29.81 28.93
CA GLY A 584 26.98 -29.61 27.78
C GLY A 584 26.17 -30.86 27.39
N ASN A 585 26.38 -31.99 28.05
CA ASN A 585 25.50 -33.15 27.95
C ASN A 585 24.49 -33.16 29.11
N ILE A 586 23.33 -33.79 28.88
CA ILE A 586 22.29 -34.04 29.87
C ILE A 586 22.16 -35.57 30.01
N LEU A 587 22.36 -36.08 31.22
CA LEU A 587 22.09 -37.47 31.56
C LEU A 587 20.63 -37.61 31.97
N VAL A 588 19.95 -38.60 31.41
CA VAL A 588 18.60 -38.98 31.80
C VAL A 588 18.61 -40.44 32.25
N THR A 589 18.04 -40.73 33.41
CA THR A 589 17.86 -42.07 33.95
C THR A 589 16.38 -42.33 34.17
N TRP A 590 15.94 -43.58 34.02
CA TRP A 590 14.54 -43.98 34.23
C TRP A 590 14.34 -45.46 34.53
N ASN A 591 13.15 -45.80 35.03
CA ASN A 591 12.73 -47.14 35.36
C ASN A 591 11.60 -47.56 34.42
N ALA A 592 11.93 -48.51 33.55
CA ALA A 592 11.03 -49.07 32.55
C ALA A 592 9.78 -49.75 33.17
N SER A 593 9.87 -50.24 34.41
CA SER A 593 8.78 -51.02 35.06
C SER A 593 7.57 -50.18 35.48
N ARG A 594 7.69 -48.85 35.49
CA ARG A 594 6.64 -47.94 35.96
C ARG A 594 5.83 -47.27 34.85
N VAL A 595 6.13 -47.52 33.57
CA VAL A 595 5.39 -46.93 32.45
C VAL A 595 4.21 -47.84 32.10
N PRO A 596 2.96 -47.48 32.44
CA PRO A 596 1.82 -48.36 32.22
C PRO A 596 1.46 -48.47 30.73
N GLU A 597 0.90 -49.62 30.35
CA GLU A 597 0.22 -49.79 29.06
C GLU A 597 -1.08 -48.96 29.08
N VAL A 598 -1.29 -48.13 28.06
CA VAL A 598 -2.44 -47.22 27.97
C VAL A 598 -3.22 -47.51 26.70
N CYS A 599 -4.50 -47.85 26.83
CA CYS A 599 -5.38 -48.16 25.68
C CYS A 599 -4.87 -49.31 24.80
N GLY A 600 -4.14 -50.28 25.38
CA GLY A 600 -3.49 -51.37 24.64
C GLY A 600 -2.15 -50.99 24.00
N TYR A 601 -1.73 -49.73 24.11
CA TYR A 601 -0.44 -49.28 23.58
C TYR A 601 0.65 -49.40 24.62
N ARG A 602 1.72 -50.10 24.24
CA ARG A 602 2.90 -50.31 25.05
C ARG A 602 3.92 -49.20 24.80
N PRO A 603 4.49 -48.62 25.85
CA PRO A 603 5.55 -47.64 25.72
C PRO A 603 6.82 -48.31 25.16
N GLN A 604 7.32 -47.86 24.00
CA GLN A 604 8.49 -48.45 23.34
C GLN A 604 9.76 -47.65 23.55
N ALA A 605 9.68 -46.33 23.41
CA ALA A 605 10.84 -45.46 23.43
C ALA A 605 10.50 -44.06 23.96
N ILE A 606 11.49 -43.37 24.49
CA ILE A 606 11.42 -41.96 24.86
C ILE A 606 12.19 -41.16 23.81
N SER A 607 11.56 -40.12 23.26
CA SER A 607 12.18 -39.14 22.39
C SER A 607 12.64 -37.94 23.22
N PHE A 608 13.94 -37.69 23.25
CA PHE A 608 14.58 -36.54 23.91
C PHE A 608 15.20 -35.64 22.85
N GLY A 609 14.64 -34.45 22.63
CA GLY A 609 15.16 -33.51 21.62
C GLY A 609 15.26 -34.13 20.22
N GLY A 610 14.35 -35.06 19.88
CA GLY A 610 14.33 -35.79 18.60
C GLY A 610 15.18 -37.07 18.56
N ARG A 611 15.94 -37.40 19.61
CA ARG A 611 16.64 -38.70 19.72
C ARG A 611 15.77 -39.72 20.43
N ILE A 612 15.55 -40.85 19.77
CA ILE A 612 14.71 -41.94 20.27
C ILE A 612 15.59 -42.91 21.05
N THR A 613 15.24 -43.16 22.32
CA THR A 613 15.89 -44.16 23.18
C THR A 613 14.88 -45.17 23.67
N PRO A 614 15.08 -46.48 23.48
CA PRO A 614 14.14 -47.49 23.94
C PRO A 614 13.91 -47.45 25.45
N ILE A 615 12.65 -47.63 25.88
CA ILE A 615 12.25 -47.49 27.29
C ILE A 615 12.87 -48.55 28.18
N PHE A 616 13.25 -49.72 27.65
CA PHE A 616 13.92 -50.75 28.41
C PHE A 616 15.36 -50.37 28.84
N HIS A 617 15.96 -49.32 28.27
CA HIS A 617 17.26 -48.81 28.70
C HIS A 617 17.08 -47.75 29.78
N GLY A 618 17.32 -48.08 31.05
CA GLY A 618 17.13 -47.12 32.16
C GLY A 618 18.12 -45.95 32.26
N LYS A 619 18.95 -45.70 31.24
CA LYS A 619 19.95 -44.63 31.23
C LYS A 619 20.30 -44.19 29.81
N ALA A 620 20.29 -42.88 29.55
CA ALA A 620 20.69 -42.28 28.27
C ALA A 620 21.39 -40.93 28.48
N THR A 621 22.43 -40.66 27.69
CA THR A 621 23.11 -39.35 27.69
C THR A 621 22.81 -38.61 26.40
N TYR A 622 22.29 -37.39 26.51
CA TYR A 622 21.94 -36.53 25.39
C TYR A 622 22.89 -35.34 25.30
N ARG A 623 23.36 -35.02 24.09
CA ARG A 623 24.16 -33.80 23.88
C ARG A 623 23.22 -32.62 23.69
N ALA A 624 23.16 -31.73 24.68
CA ALA A 624 22.27 -30.58 24.66
C ALA A 624 22.87 -29.40 23.90
N ALA A 625 22.01 -28.50 23.44
CA ALA A 625 22.45 -27.24 22.86
C ALA A 625 23.02 -26.37 24.00
N THR A 626 24.33 -26.20 24.02
CA THR A 626 25.00 -25.29 24.95
C THR A 626 24.69 -23.86 24.54
N THR A 627 24.16 -23.08 25.48
CA THR A 627 23.89 -21.66 25.26
C THR A 627 24.67 -20.86 26.30
N SER A 628 25.49 -19.92 25.83
CA SER A 628 26.11 -18.91 26.70
C SER A 628 25.04 -17.86 27.02
N GLN A 629 24.59 -17.79 28.26
CA GLN A 629 23.66 -16.76 28.71
C GLN A 629 24.44 -15.60 29.33
N THR A 630 23.98 -14.37 29.12
CA THR A 630 24.66 -13.15 29.60
C THR A 630 24.62 -12.97 31.12
N TYR A 631 23.80 -13.74 31.83
CA TYR A 631 23.59 -13.61 33.28
C TYR A 631 24.33 -14.65 34.12
N CYS A 632 25.11 -15.53 33.48
CA CYS A 632 25.79 -16.65 34.13
C CYS A 632 27.08 -16.98 33.38
N ASP A 633 28.24 -16.86 34.02
CA ASP A 633 29.54 -17.25 33.41
C ASP A 633 29.73 -18.77 33.33
N VAL A 634 28.71 -19.56 33.68
CA VAL A 634 28.70 -21.02 33.64
C VAL A 634 27.99 -21.50 32.38
N ILE A 635 28.57 -22.49 31.69
CA ILE A 635 27.96 -23.12 30.53
C ILE A 635 26.61 -23.74 30.92
N SER A 636 25.54 -23.31 30.25
CA SER A 636 24.19 -23.82 30.47
C SER A 636 23.72 -24.71 29.31
N ALA A 637 22.87 -25.68 29.63
CA ALA A 637 22.27 -26.60 28.67
C ALA A 637 20.75 -26.37 28.60
N THR A 638 20.19 -26.26 27.40
CA THR A 638 18.72 -26.12 27.25
C THR A 638 18.02 -27.44 27.60
N VAL A 639 16.97 -27.35 28.41
CA VAL A 639 16.09 -28.48 28.70
C VAL A 639 15.48 -29.02 27.40
N PRO A 640 15.65 -30.33 27.08
CA PRO A 640 15.11 -30.91 25.87
C PRO A 640 13.60 -31.16 26.01
N GLU A 641 12.89 -31.06 24.88
CA GLU A 641 11.52 -31.57 24.75
C GLU A 641 11.51 -33.09 24.90
N VAL A 642 10.56 -33.61 25.69
CA VAL A 642 10.42 -35.05 25.95
C VAL A 642 9.07 -35.55 25.47
N SER A 643 9.03 -36.64 24.72
CA SER A 643 7.78 -37.32 24.34
C SER A 643 7.97 -38.83 24.37
N LEU A 644 6.91 -39.58 24.66
CA LEU A 644 6.95 -41.04 24.62
C LEU A 644 6.40 -41.54 23.29
N LEU A 645 7.11 -42.50 22.70
CA LEU A 645 6.63 -43.30 21.60
C LEU A 645 5.95 -44.54 22.15
N TYR A 646 4.66 -44.65 21.88
CA TYR A 646 3.84 -45.80 22.18
C TYR A 646 3.62 -46.63 20.93
N SER A 647 3.56 -47.95 21.07
CA SER A 647 3.21 -48.86 19.98
C SER A 647 2.06 -49.78 20.37
N ARG A 648 1.19 -50.09 19.42
CA ARG A 648 0.24 -51.20 19.52
C ARG A 648 0.22 -51.89 18.17
N ASP A 649 0.50 -53.18 18.15
CA ASP A 649 0.67 -53.94 16.91
C ASP A 649 1.78 -53.31 16.02
N GLU A 650 1.42 -52.78 14.84
CA GLU A 650 2.34 -52.06 13.94
C GLU A 650 2.17 -50.52 13.97
N ASP A 651 1.24 -50.01 14.79
CA ASP A 651 0.96 -48.58 14.90
C ASP A 651 1.83 -47.91 15.96
N TYR A 652 2.29 -46.70 15.64
CA TYR A 652 3.11 -45.87 16.54
C TYR A 652 2.47 -44.51 16.78
N VAL A 653 2.39 -44.09 18.04
CA VAL A 653 1.81 -42.80 18.44
C VAL A 653 2.76 -42.12 19.41
N PHE A 654 3.07 -40.85 19.15
CA PHE A 654 3.81 -40.02 20.10
C PHE A 654 2.84 -39.35 21.08
N SER A 655 3.23 -39.31 22.35
CA SER A 655 2.64 -38.40 23.32
C SER A 655 3.01 -36.96 23.01
N ASP A 656 2.26 -36.02 23.59
CA ASP A 656 2.61 -34.61 23.53
C ASP A 656 3.98 -34.35 24.13
N ARG A 657 4.64 -33.34 23.56
CA ARG A 657 5.95 -32.90 24.01
C ARG A 657 5.80 -32.24 25.37
N TYR A 658 6.48 -32.80 26.34
CA TYR A 658 6.55 -32.30 27.70
C TYR A 658 7.75 -31.36 27.86
N LEU A 659 7.49 -30.17 28.41
CA LEU A 659 8.48 -29.21 28.85
C LEU A 659 8.08 -28.72 30.26
N PRO A 660 8.98 -28.79 31.26
CA PRO A 660 8.64 -28.45 32.64
C PRO A 660 8.43 -26.95 32.88
N TYR A 661 9.00 -26.10 32.01
CA TYR A 661 8.96 -24.63 32.13
C TYR A 661 7.82 -23.97 31.35
N THR A 662 7.05 -24.73 30.55
CA THR A 662 5.88 -24.21 29.81
C THR A 662 4.60 -24.43 30.63
N GLY A 663 3.66 -23.48 30.58
CA GLY A 663 2.35 -23.59 31.27
C GLY A 663 2.31 -23.01 32.69
N SER A 664 1.52 -23.63 33.58
CA SER A 664 1.23 -23.12 34.94
C SER A 664 2.36 -23.32 35.97
N TYR A 665 3.41 -24.08 35.64
CA TYR A 665 4.50 -24.44 36.54
C TYR A 665 5.69 -23.47 36.46
N ARG A 666 5.46 -22.18 36.74
CA ARG A 666 6.40 -21.05 36.54
C ARG A 666 7.70 -21.06 37.37
N TYR A 667 8.00 -22.14 38.10
CA TYR A 667 9.18 -22.22 38.98
C TYR A 667 10.31 -23.07 38.39
N TRP A 668 10.08 -23.70 37.22
CA TRP A 668 11.09 -24.48 36.51
C TRP A 668 11.88 -23.62 35.50
N VAL A 669 13.18 -23.87 35.37
CA VAL A 669 14.13 -23.13 34.54
C VAL A 669 14.27 -23.81 33.17
N LYS A 670 14.48 -23.00 32.14
CA LYS A 670 14.68 -23.45 30.76
C LYS A 670 16.11 -23.86 30.48
N TYR A 671 17.08 -23.22 31.13
CA TYR A 671 18.51 -23.46 30.94
C TYR A 671 19.12 -24.03 32.23
N LEU A 672 19.61 -25.27 32.17
CA LEU A 672 20.22 -25.97 33.29
C LEU A 672 21.69 -25.62 33.46
N VAL A 673 22.09 -25.29 34.69
CA VAL A 673 23.49 -25.21 35.13
C VAL A 673 23.80 -26.37 36.09
N PRO A 674 25.03 -26.92 36.09
CA PRO A 674 25.39 -27.98 37.03
C PRO A 674 25.39 -27.45 38.47
N VAL A 675 24.71 -28.17 39.37
CA VAL A 675 24.63 -27.86 40.80
C VAL A 675 24.81 -29.12 41.62
N ASP A 676 25.22 -28.96 42.88
CA ASP A 676 25.39 -30.08 43.80
C ASP A 676 24.02 -30.69 44.19
N ALA A 677 23.94 -32.02 44.22
CA ALA A 677 22.76 -32.74 44.67
C ALA A 677 22.42 -32.43 46.14
N TYR A 678 23.43 -32.14 46.97
CA TYR A 678 23.27 -31.76 48.39
C TYR A 678 22.80 -30.32 48.61
N LEU A 679 22.50 -29.57 47.54
CA LEU A 679 21.96 -28.22 47.64
C LEU A 679 20.58 -28.19 48.33
N THR A 680 19.78 -29.25 48.17
CA THR A 680 18.50 -29.39 48.88
C THR A 680 18.76 -29.75 50.35
N PRO A 681 18.09 -29.10 51.32
CA PRO A 681 18.23 -29.48 52.71
C PRO A 681 17.74 -30.92 52.95
N GLU A 682 18.38 -31.63 53.89
CA GLU A 682 17.99 -33.00 54.26
C GLU A 682 16.70 -33.05 55.09
N SER A 683 16.36 -31.95 55.75
CA SER A 683 15.14 -31.77 56.54
C SER A 683 14.62 -30.35 56.40
N LEU A 684 13.32 -30.18 56.59
CA LEU A 684 12.67 -28.88 56.60
C LEU A 684 11.67 -28.89 57.76
N GLU A 685 11.84 -27.97 58.70
CA GLU A 685 10.93 -27.85 59.84
C GLU A 685 9.87 -26.78 59.55
N LEU A 686 8.60 -27.12 59.81
CA LEU A 686 7.47 -26.20 59.75
C LEU A 686 7.04 -25.86 61.18
N ILE A 687 7.25 -24.61 61.59
CA ILE A 687 6.90 -24.11 62.92
C ILE A 687 5.66 -23.23 62.82
N PRO A 688 4.61 -23.42 63.65
CA PRO A 688 3.43 -22.59 63.58
C PRO A 688 3.75 -21.14 64.01
N GLU A 689 3.44 -20.14 63.16
CA GLU A 689 3.57 -18.72 63.52
C GLU A 689 2.26 -18.14 64.02
N TYR A 690 1.20 -18.29 63.21
CA TYR A 690 -0.11 -17.72 63.51
C TYR A 690 -1.19 -18.66 62.98
N THR A 691 -2.20 -18.93 63.81
CA THR A 691 -3.41 -19.64 63.38
C THR A 691 -4.50 -18.61 63.15
N SER A 692 -5.07 -18.57 61.94
CA SER A 692 -6.22 -17.72 61.67
C SER A 692 -7.48 -18.42 62.18
N ASP A 693 -8.23 -17.75 63.05
CA ASP A 693 -9.55 -18.25 63.46
C ASP A 693 -10.62 -18.04 62.36
N TYR A 694 -10.33 -17.24 61.33
CA TYR A 694 -11.26 -16.85 60.27
C TYR A 694 -11.11 -17.69 58.99
N TYR A 695 -9.88 -18.03 58.63
CA TYR A 695 -9.57 -18.90 57.51
C TYR A 695 -9.01 -20.20 58.07
N SER A 696 -9.54 -21.34 57.68
CA SER A 696 -9.25 -22.67 58.25
C SER A 696 -7.83 -23.20 57.99
N TYR A 697 -6.81 -22.36 58.08
CA TYR A 697 -5.40 -22.69 57.89
C TYR A 697 -4.55 -22.06 59.00
N THR A 698 -3.40 -22.67 59.25
CA THR A 698 -2.34 -22.12 60.08
C THR A 698 -1.20 -21.67 59.16
N THR A 699 -0.63 -20.51 59.44
CA THR A 699 0.57 -20.02 58.77
C THR A 699 1.78 -20.62 59.48
N TRP A 700 2.57 -21.40 58.73
CA TRP A 700 3.76 -22.08 59.22
C TRP A 700 5.00 -21.37 58.70
N LYS A 701 5.93 -21.03 59.60
CA LYS A 701 7.29 -20.61 59.25
C LYS A 701 8.13 -21.80 58.87
N VAL A 702 8.90 -21.62 57.81
CA VAL A 702 9.87 -22.61 57.37
C VAL A 702 11.22 -22.32 58.01
N LYS A 703 11.79 -23.33 58.67
CA LYS A 703 13.15 -23.34 59.22
C LYS A 703 14.03 -24.34 58.46
N ASP A 704 15.33 -24.25 58.74
CA ASP A 704 16.38 -25.07 58.13
C ASP A 704 16.55 -24.89 56.61
N ILE A 705 16.22 -23.70 56.08
CA ILE A 705 16.60 -23.33 54.72
C ILE A 705 18.11 -23.02 54.72
N PRO A 706 18.94 -23.76 53.97
CA PRO A 706 20.37 -23.60 53.99
C PRO A 706 20.75 -22.29 53.29
N ASN A 707 21.80 -21.63 53.76
CA ASN A 707 22.36 -20.45 53.10
C ASN A 707 23.41 -20.86 52.06
N SER A 708 23.00 -21.67 51.09
CA SER A 708 23.88 -22.22 50.06
C SER A 708 24.30 -21.12 49.06
N ARG A 709 25.59 -21.04 48.76
CA ARG A 709 26.10 -20.13 47.72
C ARG A 709 25.96 -20.78 46.35
N CYS A 710 25.11 -20.20 45.52
CA CYS A 710 24.96 -20.61 44.12
C CYS A 710 26.09 -20.01 43.27
N SER A 711 26.69 -20.82 42.40
CA SER A 711 27.64 -20.34 41.38
C SER A 711 27.00 -19.37 40.40
N CYS A 712 25.68 -19.37 40.32
CA CYS A 712 24.88 -18.53 39.45
C CYS A 712 23.55 -18.16 40.13
N GLY A 713 23.38 -16.88 40.45
CA GLY A 713 22.12 -16.33 40.98
C GLY A 713 21.90 -16.55 42.48
N THR A 714 20.63 -16.72 42.88
CA THR A 714 20.20 -16.85 44.27
C THR A 714 19.72 -18.25 44.58
N TYR A 715 19.88 -18.64 45.85
CA TYR A 715 19.35 -19.89 46.37
C TYR A 715 17.89 -19.71 46.82
N SER A 716 17.06 -20.68 46.46
CA SER A 716 15.69 -20.85 46.94
C SER A 716 15.38 -22.34 47.06
N ILE A 717 14.27 -22.68 47.69
CA ILE A 717 13.66 -24.01 47.64
C ILE A 717 12.30 -23.92 46.94
N ILE A 718 11.98 -24.93 46.13
CA ILE A 718 10.63 -25.20 45.65
C ILE A 718 10.01 -26.20 46.62
N LEU A 719 8.89 -25.81 47.23
CA LEU A 719 8.11 -26.64 48.14
C LEU A 719 6.78 -27.00 47.48
N THR A 720 6.57 -28.30 47.22
CA THR A 720 5.35 -28.82 46.62
C THR A 720 4.65 -29.75 47.61
N VAL A 721 3.41 -29.41 47.96
CA VAL A 721 2.60 -30.06 48.99
C VAL A 721 1.54 -30.93 48.35
N TYR A 722 1.48 -32.19 48.75
CA TYR A 722 0.47 -33.16 48.34
C TYR A 722 -0.37 -33.62 49.52
N ASN A 723 -1.66 -33.85 49.25
CA ASN A 723 -2.51 -34.61 50.15
C ASN A 723 -2.12 -36.10 50.12
N THR A 724 -2.46 -36.84 51.18
CA THR A 724 -2.20 -38.29 51.28
C THR A 724 -2.89 -39.13 50.20
N ASN A 725 -3.92 -38.59 49.54
CA ASN A 725 -4.59 -39.20 48.39
C ASN A 725 -3.87 -38.95 47.04
N GLY A 726 -2.69 -38.31 47.05
CA GLY A 726 -1.89 -38.05 45.87
C GLY A 726 -2.31 -36.81 45.06
N THR A 727 -3.29 -36.03 45.51
CA THR A 727 -3.65 -34.76 44.83
C THR A 727 -2.71 -33.63 45.22
N LEU A 728 -2.21 -32.87 44.24
CA LEU A 728 -1.43 -31.67 44.47
C LEU A 728 -2.28 -30.64 45.24
N PHE A 729 -1.78 -30.17 46.38
CA PHE A 729 -2.43 -29.15 47.19
C PHE A 729 -1.89 -27.76 46.85
N LYS A 730 -0.57 -27.55 46.90
CA LYS A 730 0.07 -26.25 46.68
C LYS A 730 1.51 -26.41 46.23
N SER A 731 2.02 -25.49 45.41
CA SER A 731 3.46 -25.39 45.09
C SER A 731 3.92 -23.96 45.26
N THR A 732 5.00 -23.74 46.00
CA THR A 732 5.52 -22.40 46.30
C THR A 732 7.05 -22.38 46.26
N LYS A 733 7.62 -21.17 46.24
CA LYS A 733 9.07 -20.93 46.28
C LYS A 733 9.41 -20.14 47.55
N LEU A 734 10.37 -20.64 48.32
CA LEU A 734 10.83 -20.04 49.58
C LEU A 734 12.34 -19.76 49.43
N SER A 735 12.84 -18.66 49.99
CA SER A 735 14.23 -18.22 49.82
C SER A 735 14.96 -17.95 51.13
N LYS A 736 14.24 -17.81 52.25
CA LYS A 736 14.83 -17.47 53.55
C LYS A 736 14.16 -18.21 54.69
N ASN A 737 14.92 -18.46 55.75
CA ASN A 737 14.33 -18.84 57.03
C ASN A 737 13.27 -17.81 57.45
N ASP A 738 12.18 -18.29 58.03
CA ASP A 738 10.98 -17.51 58.40
C ASP A 738 10.04 -17.14 57.23
N ASP A 739 10.33 -17.58 56.00
CA ASP A 739 9.31 -17.56 54.94
C ASP A 739 8.13 -18.45 55.35
N THR A 740 6.91 -18.06 54.98
CA THR A 740 5.69 -18.69 55.47
C THR A 740 4.94 -19.49 54.42
N ILE A 741 4.26 -20.54 54.88
CA ILE A 741 3.29 -21.31 54.09
C ILE A 741 2.01 -21.54 54.87
N ASP A 742 0.88 -21.27 54.23
CA ASP A 742 -0.44 -21.55 54.79
C ASP A 742 -0.86 -22.99 54.53
N LEU A 743 -1.00 -23.78 55.60
CA LEU A 743 -1.46 -25.17 55.59
C LEU A 743 -2.40 -25.41 56.78
N SER A 744 -3.50 -26.14 56.54
CA SER A 744 -4.38 -26.62 57.62
C SER A 744 -3.69 -27.76 58.39
N TYR A 745 -4.05 -27.96 59.65
CA TYR A 745 -3.61 -29.15 60.41
C TYR A 745 -4.00 -30.45 59.66
N GLY A 746 -3.09 -31.42 59.64
CA GLY A 746 -3.28 -32.67 58.89
C GLY A 746 -1.96 -33.28 58.44
N THR A 747 -2.06 -34.45 57.80
CA THR A 747 -0.91 -35.17 57.27
C THR A 747 -0.72 -34.85 55.79
N TYR A 748 0.48 -34.41 55.43
CA TYR A 748 0.84 -34.07 54.05
C TYR A 748 2.14 -34.76 53.65
N VAL A 749 2.30 -34.91 52.33
CA VAL A 749 3.58 -35.28 51.73
C VAL A 749 4.18 -34.02 51.12
N LEU A 750 5.30 -33.56 51.67
CA LEU A 750 6.05 -32.42 51.16
C LEU A 750 7.17 -32.91 50.25
N TYR A 751 7.30 -32.28 49.09
CA TYR A 751 8.45 -32.42 48.21
C TYR A 751 9.24 -31.12 48.23
N VAL A 752 10.47 -31.17 48.74
CA VAL A 752 11.36 -30.01 48.89
C VAL A 752 12.49 -30.13 47.90
N THR A 753 12.70 -29.11 47.05
CA THR A 753 13.76 -29.11 46.02
C THR A 753 14.61 -27.85 46.15
N GLY A 754 15.92 -27.98 46.36
CA GLY A 754 16.85 -26.86 46.29
C GLY A 754 16.95 -26.32 44.87
N LEU A 755 17.02 -25.00 44.73
CA LEU A 755 17.07 -24.29 43.46
C LEU A 755 18.13 -23.19 43.52
N CYS A 756 19.10 -23.25 42.62
CA CYS A 756 19.98 -22.13 42.31
C CYS A 756 19.52 -21.51 40.99
N TYR A 757 19.08 -20.26 40.99
CA TYR A 757 18.55 -19.64 39.78
C TYR A 757 18.97 -18.17 39.66
N SER A 758 19.23 -17.74 38.44
CA SER A 758 19.36 -16.33 38.08
C SER A 758 17.97 -15.70 37.92
N SER A 759 17.83 -14.38 37.90
CA SER A 759 16.55 -13.70 37.59
C SER A 759 16.01 -13.99 36.17
N SER A 760 16.76 -14.77 35.39
CA SER A 760 16.43 -15.32 34.07
C SER A 760 15.96 -16.78 34.17
N ASP A 761 15.44 -17.38 33.09
CA ASP A 761 15.05 -18.80 33.02
C ASP A 761 16.26 -19.77 33.12
N THR A 762 17.31 -19.41 33.85
CA THR A 762 18.60 -20.11 33.97
C THR A 762 18.85 -20.51 35.43
N GLY A 763 19.13 -21.78 35.68
CA GLY A 763 19.36 -22.29 37.03
C GLY A 763 19.59 -23.79 37.09
N GLY A 764 19.68 -24.35 38.28
CA GLY A 764 19.87 -25.79 38.52
C GLY A 764 19.17 -26.23 39.79
N TYR A 765 18.83 -27.52 39.85
CA TYR A 765 18.07 -28.13 40.94
C TYR A 765 18.91 -29.11 41.74
N GLY A 766 18.83 -29.02 43.06
CA GLY A 766 19.31 -30.07 43.97
C GLY A 766 18.37 -31.27 43.99
N LYS A 767 18.75 -32.33 44.71
CA LYS A 767 17.91 -33.53 44.87
C LYS A 767 16.65 -33.19 45.67
N THR A 768 15.46 -33.23 45.10
CA THR A 768 14.21 -33.21 45.87
C THR A 768 14.13 -34.32 46.91
N ILE A 769 13.73 -33.97 48.12
CA ILE A 769 13.45 -34.93 49.18
C ILE A 769 11.94 -35.02 49.44
N ARG A 770 11.48 -36.19 49.85
CA ARG A 770 10.12 -36.41 50.36
C ARG A 770 10.16 -36.32 51.87
N LEU A 771 9.29 -35.50 52.44
CA LEU A 771 9.06 -35.40 53.87
C LEU A 771 7.59 -35.71 54.13
N ASP A 772 7.33 -36.74 54.92
CA ASP A 772 5.99 -36.98 55.45
C ASP A 772 5.85 -36.12 56.70
N VAL A 773 4.94 -35.14 56.65
CA VAL A 773 4.77 -34.16 57.72
C VAL A 773 3.38 -34.29 58.31
N ASP A 774 3.34 -34.48 59.62
CA ASP A 774 2.11 -34.50 60.40
C ASP A 774 1.99 -33.19 61.21
N LEU A 775 1.17 -32.27 60.69
CA LEU A 775 0.98 -30.96 61.30
C LEU A 775 -0.10 -31.07 62.38
N GLN A 776 0.34 -31.28 63.62
CA GLN A 776 -0.52 -31.37 64.78
C GLN A 776 -0.65 -30.04 65.52
N LYS A 777 -1.81 -29.81 66.15
CA LYS A 777 -2.03 -28.66 67.04
C LYS A 777 -1.29 -28.92 68.35
N GLU A 778 -0.37 -28.03 68.75
CA GLU A 778 0.30 -28.15 70.06
C GLU A 778 -0.74 -28.27 71.19
N PRO A 779 -0.58 -29.23 72.12
CA PRO A 779 -1.46 -29.32 73.28
C PRO A 779 -1.30 -28.06 74.14
N PRO A 780 -2.40 -27.50 74.67
CA PRO A 780 -2.33 -26.27 75.46
C PRO A 780 -1.39 -26.45 76.64
N SER A 781 -0.44 -25.51 76.79
CA SER A 781 0.57 -25.52 77.85
C SER A 781 -0.04 -25.82 79.23
N PRO A 782 0.51 -26.78 80.02
CA PRO A 782 0.01 -27.12 81.35
C PRO A 782 0.07 -25.94 82.34
N LEU A 783 0.86 -24.91 82.05
CA LEU A 783 0.94 -23.67 82.83
C LEU A 783 -0.40 -22.92 82.92
N ARG A 784 -1.30 -23.07 81.93
CA ARG A 784 -2.64 -22.44 81.98
C ARG A 784 -3.55 -23.01 83.06
N TRP A 785 -3.34 -24.24 83.51
CA TRP A 785 -4.12 -24.86 84.59
C TRP A 785 -3.40 -24.81 85.94
N ILE A 786 -2.07 -24.91 85.96
CA ILE A 786 -1.28 -24.93 87.21
C ILE A 786 -1.37 -23.61 87.99
N ILE A 787 -1.37 -22.47 87.31
CA ILE A 787 -1.44 -21.15 87.94
C ILE A 787 -2.79 -20.94 88.66
N PRO A 788 -3.97 -21.10 88.01
CA PRO A 788 -5.25 -20.94 88.69
C PRO A 788 -5.51 -22.02 89.76
N VAL A 789 -5.08 -23.28 89.55
CA VAL A 789 -5.25 -24.34 90.56
C VAL A 789 -4.39 -24.09 91.81
N SER A 790 -3.20 -23.52 91.67
CA SER A 790 -2.35 -23.16 92.82
C SER A 790 -2.91 -21.98 93.62
N ILE A 791 -3.54 -21.00 92.96
CA ILE A 791 -4.21 -19.87 93.61
C ILE A 791 -5.45 -20.37 94.39
N VAL A 792 -6.25 -21.24 93.78
CA VAL A 792 -7.44 -21.83 94.45
C VAL A 792 -7.02 -22.74 95.61
N GLY A 793 -5.97 -23.55 95.44
CA GLY A 793 -5.41 -24.38 96.51
C GLY A 793 -4.91 -23.56 97.70
N GLY A 794 -4.20 -22.45 97.44
CA GLY A 794 -3.74 -21.53 98.48
C GLY A 794 -4.88 -20.88 99.26
N MET A 795 -5.94 -20.47 98.56
CA MET A 795 -7.16 -19.89 99.18
C MET A 795 -7.88 -20.89 100.09
N ILE A 796 -7.98 -22.16 99.70
CA ILE A 796 -8.62 -23.21 100.50
C ILE A 796 -7.84 -23.48 101.79
N VAL A 797 -6.51 -23.57 101.72
CA VAL A 797 -5.66 -23.78 102.90
C VAL A 797 -5.80 -22.60 103.89
N PHE A 798 -5.84 -21.37 103.38
CA PHE A 798 -6.02 -20.19 104.21
C PHE A 798 -7.39 -20.18 104.93
N ALA A 799 -8.46 -20.57 104.22
CA ALA A 799 -9.79 -20.72 104.81
C ALA A 799 -9.85 -21.80 105.91
N ILE A 800 -9.17 -22.94 105.71
CA ILE A 800 -9.08 -24.03 106.69
C ILE A 800 -8.35 -23.59 107.96
N ILE A 801 -7.25 -22.83 107.83
CA ILE A 801 -6.50 -22.30 108.99
C ILE A 801 -7.37 -21.33 109.81
N ILE A 802 -8.10 -20.43 109.16
CA ILE A 802 -9.04 -19.52 109.84
C ILE A 802 -10.13 -20.33 110.57
N PHE A 803 -10.68 -21.36 109.93
CA PHE A 803 -11.72 -22.20 110.53
C PHE A 803 -11.19 -23.00 111.74
N ALA A 804 -9.97 -23.53 111.65
CA ALA A 804 -9.30 -24.22 112.75
C ALA A 804 -8.99 -23.28 113.92
N PHE A 805 -8.58 -22.04 113.65
CA PHE A 805 -8.34 -21.03 114.68
C PHE A 805 -9.64 -20.65 115.42
N VAL A 806 -10.76 -20.50 114.69
CA VAL A 806 -12.10 -20.26 115.27
C VAL A 806 -12.55 -21.44 116.14
N LEU A 807 -12.33 -22.68 115.69
CA LEU A 807 -12.67 -23.89 116.44
C LEU A 807 -11.84 -24.06 117.72
N LEU A 808 -10.52 -23.80 117.66
CA LEU A 808 -9.65 -23.84 118.84
C LEU A 808 -10.05 -22.80 119.89
N ARG A 809 -10.46 -21.59 119.45
CA ARG A 809 -10.94 -20.55 120.36
C ARG A 809 -12.28 -20.89 121.02
N ARG A 810 -13.18 -21.62 120.32
CA ARG A 810 -14.42 -22.15 120.92
C ARG A 810 -14.16 -23.27 121.93
N ARG A 811 -13.18 -24.14 121.68
CA ARG A 811 -12.85 -25.27 122.58
C ARG A 811 -12.19 -24.82 123.89
N MET A 812 -11.40 -23.74 123.87
CA MET A 812 -10.80 -23.20 125.10
C MET A 812 -11.80 -22.56 126.08
N ARG A 813 -12.98 -22.12 125.63
CA ARG A 813 -14.03 -21.62 126.55
C ARG A 813 -14.86 -22.73 127.22
N PHE A 814 -14.88 -23.95 126.68
CA PHE A 814 -15.66 -25.05 127.24
C PHE A 814 -14.89 -25.91 128.26
N ASN A 815 -13.56 -25.79 128.34
CA ASN A 815 -12.73 -26.60 129.24
C ASN A 815 -12.42 -25.95 130.61
N TYR A 816 -13.09 -24.84 130.98
CA TYR A 816 -12.98 -24.28 132.34
C TYR A 816 -13.99 -24.86 133.36
N TYR A 817 -14.84 -25.82 132.96
CA TYR A 817 -15.73 -26.57 133.86
C TYR A 817 -15.30 -28.04 133.96
N ARG A 818 -14.08 -28.30 134.45
CA ARG A 818 -13.68 -29.55 135.14
C ARG A 818 -12.30 -29.40 135.79
N LEU A 819 -12.27 -28.84 137.01
CA LEU A 819 -11.40 -29.17 138.16
C LEU A 819 -11.56 -28.09 139.26
N GLU A 820 -12.75 -28.06 139.88
CA GLU A 820 -13.05 -28.06 141.32
C GLU A 820 -14.57 -28.02 141.52
#